data_AF-A0A0P1EVK9-F1
#
_entry.id   AF-A0A0P1EVK9-F1
#
_cell.length_a   1.000
_cell.length_b   1.000
_cell.length_c   1.000
_cell.angle_alpha   90.00
_cell.angle_beta   90.00
_cell.angle_gamma   90.00
#
_symmetry.space_group_name_H-M   'P 1'
#
loop_
_entity.id
_entity.type
_entity.pdbx_description
1 polymer ?
#
loop_
_entity_poly.entity_id
_entity_poly.type
_entity_poly.pdbx_seq_one_letter_code
_entity_poly.pdbx_strand_id
1 'polypeptide(L)'
;MERTVIYRDRQELQSADLNNMQDFGRASMDHIVRDALEAGKAYSGFSATKTAATELTLSAGRLYAGGAVYARGEDIIVDLFNVLPLVTRKRVAIVSFGQEVETDIQPRDFLIDAQTGTTEPQSVAMESLRRAEISTVAGTEGPDPSYPATDANVTVIAYVLLDTSGVVAIEQWQATQLPNLRNIANRTIALENWRGQISGQVDTLRTDLSALADRLAGYATKAEIVELTEQLDELRTEVYAPGAYIYYGTNHFLTAEGSNIDHLSFDAVVEEGIRFPRAGAETSELALLNPNNVYIANSSGFVLPKYAHGVRLDLTGYASETRLAQYTFETTEIRQLTRARTRRRYGNSMVVCTNSRWWRQGTYDLAGNVFRRDGETWEVTNGLPDRMPNGARVPNGNVHWIRVRRFWIDTYEEQYWDRVTTTATINGQQVAQTFLNSQDGWLSQVGLYFSRKAAAGDVTVLVTETAFGMPDLSRVISRTTLPVLDIQVGAISTEVGLPSLVETKLPITPTFLTAGRRYAIVLVTTGDHYVAMTNIDNGVVQGTFFVSTDGAFFAGNLVDDMKMRLYFARFERTRLSVELKALQLAGGILDLDVLHPGVTPPACRTDIEVQVNGAWVALDGDTSGPDLSGLPAILPLRVTLTGTTDLMPGFGLTGSQAVATRPKTAFTWVSEARTLGSPTTSVKVVTDLQHFEEANHDCTITLLTGAGLTGTEAADVVEDVVLADGTVRRTSIFNVTSVSTYAVKIVGSTVSAALPFLVSELIEYAQS
;
A
#
# COMPACT_ATOMS: atom_id res chain seq x y z
N MET A 1 -9.47 44.43 38.85
CA MET A 1 -8.92 45.78 39.07
C MET A 1 -7.46 45.64 39.43
N GLU A 2 -6.57 46.20 38.61
CA GLU A 2 -5.10 46.11 38.79
C GLU A 2 -4.55 47.12 39.81
N ARG A 3 -5.32 48.17 40.12
CA ARG A 3 -4.97 49.25 41.04
C ARG A 3 -6.16 49.54 41.96
N THR A 4 -5.89 49.92 43.21
CA THR A 4 -6.91 50.28 44.20
C THR A 4 -6.54 51.58 44.91
N VAL A 5 -7.54 52.34 45.32
CA VAL A 5 -7.38 53.50 46.20
C VAL A 5 -7.45 53.02 47.64
N ILE A 6 -6.45 53.35 48.46
CA ILE A 6 -6.36 52.91 49.86
C ILE A 6 -6.98 53.98 50.75
N TYR A 7 -8.07 53.63 51.44
CA TYR A 7 -8.65 54.47 52.49
C TYR A 7 -8.05 54.14 53.85
N ARG A 8 -7.81 55.18 54.67
CA ARG A 8 -7.35 55.04 56.05
C ARG A 8 -8.31 55.70 57.01
N ASP A 9 -8.37 55.18 58.23
CA ASP A 9 -9.18 55.79 59.29
C ASP A 9 -8.76 57.24 59.54
N ARG A 10 -9.76 58.12 59.67
CA ARG A 10 -9.61 59.58 59.91
C ARG A 10 -8.95 60.37 58.77
N GLN A 11 -8.86 59.82 57.56
CA GLN A 11 -8.43 60.54 56.37
C GLN A 11 -9.58 61.39 55.78
N GLU A 12 -9.27 62.62 55.34
CA GLU A 12 -10.19 63.43 54.53
C GLU A 12 -10.28 62.87 53.11
N LEU A 13 -11.49 62.54 52.67
CA LEU A 13 -11.74 61.97 51.35
C LEU A 13 -11.79 63.09 50.31
N GLN A 14 -10.87 63.06 49.35
CA GLN A 14 -10.90 64.01 48.24
C GLN A 14 -11.76 63.48 47.09
N SER A 15 -12.40 64.36 46.33
CA SER A 15 -13.14 63.98 45.12
C SER A 15 -12.24 63.25 44.10
N ALA A 16 -10.95 63.59 44.07
CA ALA A 16 -9.95 62.90 43.27
C ALA A 16 -9.79 61.41 43.63
N ASP A 17 -9.95 61.03 44.91
CA ASP A 17 -9.84 59.63 45.34
C ASP A 17 -10.99 58.78 44.78
N LEU A 18 -12.20 59.34 44.72
CA LEU A 18 -13.37 58.69 44.14
C LEU A 18 -13.31 58.62 42.62
N ASN A 19 -12.80 59.67 41.96
CA ASN A 19 -12.59 59.66 40.51
C ASN A 19 -11.50 58.66 40.10
N ASN A 20 -10.39 58.60 40.85
CA ASN A 20 -9.33 57.61 40.63
C ASN A 20 -9.83 56.17 40.76
N MET A 21 -10.77 55.89 41.67
CA MET A 21 -11.39 54.57 41.78
C MET A 21 -12.14 54.18 40.49
N GLN A 22 -12.89 55.12 39.91
CA GLN A 22 -13.61 54.90 38.66
C GLN A 22 -12.63 54.72 37.49
N ASP A 23 -11.59 55.54 37.41
CA ASP A 23 -10.57 55.46 36.37
C ASP A 23 -9.78 54.15 36.42
N PHE A 24 -9.42 53.66 37.61
CA PHE A 24 -8.74 52.37 37.76
C PHE A 24 -9.64 51.19 37.40
N GLY A 25 -10.93 51.27 37.73
CA GLY A 25 -11.94 50.30 37.30
C GLY A 25 -12.06 50.27 35.78
N ARG A 26 -12.18 51.45 35.15
CA ARG A 26 -12.28 51.63 33.70
C ARG A 26 -11.03 51.12 32.97
N ALA A 27 -9.84 51.51 33.41
CA ALA A 27 -8.57 51.07 32.81
C ALA A 27 -8.40 49.55 32.88
N SER A 28 -8.76 48.91 34.00
CA SER A 28 -8.69 47.45 34.15
C SER A 28 -9.63 46.73 33.18
N MET A 29 -10.80 47.29 32.86
CA MET A 29 -11.70 46.74 31.85
C MET A 29 -11.17 46.96 30.44
N ASP A 30 -10.60 48.14 30.16
CA ASP A 30 -9.98 48.45 28.86
C ASP A 30 -8.80 47.50 28.56
N HIS A 31 -8.00 47.13 29.57
CA HIS A 31 -6.91 46.15 29.43
C HIS A 31 -7.44 44.75 29.09
N ILE A 32 -8.46 44.26 29.81
CA ILE A 32 -9.08 42.96 29.52
C ILE A 32 -9.60 42.91 28.08
N VAL A 33 -10.27 43.97 27.64
CA VAL A 33 -10.80 44.08 26.28
C VAL A 33 -9.67 44.11 25.25
N ARG A 34 -8.59 44.86 25.52
CA ARG A 34 -7.40 44.95 24.65
C ARG A 34 -6.61 43.65 24.54
N ASP A 35 -6.55 42.86 25.59
CA ASP A 35 -5.79 41.61 25.60
C ASP A 35 -6.62 40.44 25.03
N ALA A 36 -7.94 40.46 25.23
CA ALA A 36 -8.85 39.40 24.77
C ALA A 36 -9.31 39.58 23.32
N LEU A 37 -9.33 40.82 22.82
CA LEU A 37 -9.64 41.15 21.42
C LEU A 37 -8.34 41.56 20.75
N GLU A 38 -8.05 41.02 19.57
CA GLU A 38 -6.89 41.44 18.77
C GLU A 38 -6.82 42.98 18.69
N ALA A 39 -5.62 43.57 18.66
CA ALA A 39 -5.36 45.01 18.81
C ALA A 39 -6.02 45.94 17.75
N GLY A 40 -6.84 45.38 16.85
CA GLY A 40 -7.65 46.09 15.88
C GLY A 40 -8.91 46.73 16.45
N LYS A 41 -9.71 47.30 15.56
CA LYS A 41 -11.02 47.88 15.87
C LYS A 41 -12.11 46.91 15.42
N ALA A 42 -13.10 46.67 16.28
CA ALA A 42 -14.19 45.77 15.98
C ALA A 42 -15.53 46.37 16.44
N TYR A 43 -16.64 45.88 15.89
CA TYR A 43 -17.98 46.28 16.33
C TYR A 43 -18.84 45.06 16.69
N SER A 44 -19.84 45.27 17.54
CA SER A 44 -20.89 44.31 17.86
C SER A 44 -22.25 45.01 17.87
N GLY A 45 -23.28 44.37 17.33
CA GLY A 45 -24.56 45.04 17.04
C GLY A 45 -24.51 45.87 15.76
N PHE A 46 -25.12 47.05 15.76
CA PHE A 46 -25.22 47.94 14.59
C PHE A 46 -25.75 47.25 13.32
N SER A 47 -26.85 46.52 13.47
CA SER A 47 -27.51 45.87 12.33
C SER A 47 -28.17 46.92 11.45
N ALA A 48 -27.74 47.00 10.19
CA ALA A 48 -28.23 47.96 9.20
C ALA A 48 -29.51 47.44 8.51
N THR A 49 -30.62 48.16 8.64
CA THR A 49 -31.90 47.81 8.01
C THR A 49 -32.47 49.00 7.22
N LYS A 50 -32.95 48.76 6.00
CA LYS A 50 -33.61 49.80 5.19
C LYS A 50 -34.97 50.14 5.79
N THR A 51 -35.20 51.41 6.12
CA THR A 51 -36.45 51.89 6.71
C THR A 51 -37.25 52.80 5.78
N ALA A 52 -36.59 53.50 4.85
CA ALA A 52 -37.25 54.23 3.76
C ALA A 52 -36.45 54.14 2.45
N ALA A 53 -36.89 54.85 1.40
CA ALA A 53 -36.19 54.88 0.12
C ALA A 53 -34.74 55.41 0.27
N THR A 54 -34.55 56.43 1.10
CA THR A 54 -33.26 57.10 1.35
C THR A 54 -32.79 57.01 2.80
N GLU A 55 -33.48 56.24 3.64
CA GLU A 55 -33.17 56.13 5.07
C GLU A 55 -32.77 54.69 5.45
N LEU A 56 -31.76 54.61 6.32
CA LEU A 56 -31.28 53.39 6.93
C LEU A 56 -31.34 53.54 8.45
N THR A 57 -31.87 52.53 9.15
CA THR A 57 -31.79 52.46 10.61
C THR A 57 -30.70 51.48 11.03
N LEU A 58 -29.83 51.94 11.92
CA LEU A 58 -28.82 51.13 12.60
C LEU A 58 -29.27 50.86 14.01
N SER A 59 -29.32 49.57 14.40
CA SER A 59 -29.67 49.18 15.76
C SER A 59 -28.63 49.66 16.77
N ALA A 60 -29.02 49.73 18.05
CA ALA A 60 -28.07 49.88 19.16
C ALA A 60 -26.86 48.91 19.04
N GLY A 61 -25.69 49.35 19.49
CA GLY A 61 -24.43 48.64 19.27
C GLY A 61 -23.25 49.16 20.09
N ARG A 62 -22.12 48.47 19.96
CA ARG A 62 -20.85 48.79 20.64
C ARG A 62 -19.69 48.76 19.65
N LEU A 63 -18.81 49.74 19.78
CA LEU A 63 -17.55 49.84 19.06
C LEU A 63 -16.41 49.58 20.05
N TYR A 64 -15.49 48.70 19.67
CA TYR A 64 -14.28 48.37 20.40
C TYR A 64 -13.09 48.99 19.65
N ALA A 65 -12.35 49.87 20.31
CA ALA A 65 -11.20 50.54 19.70
C ALA A 65 -10.09 50.76 20.73
N GLY A 66 -8.94 50.11 20.54
CA GLY A 66 -7.76 50.30 21.40
C GLY A 66 -7.98 49.91 22.86
N GLY A 67 -8.88 48.95 23.14
CA GLY A 67 -9.29 48.54 24.49
C GLY A 67 -10.54 49.27 25.00
N ALA A 68 -10.77 50.51 24.56
CA ALA A 68 -11.94 51.27 24.98
C ALA A 68 -13.23 50.76 24.30
N VAL A 69 -14.30 50.68 25.09
CA VAL A 69 -15.65 50.33 24.61
C VAL A 69 -16.50 51.60 24.50
N TYR A 70 -16.95 51.89 23.28
CA TYR A 70 -17.87 52.99 22.98
C TYR A 70 -19.26 52.42 22.69
N ALA A 71 -20.27 52.90 23.38
CA ALA A 71 -21.63 52.37 23.25
C ALA A 71 -22.57 53.38 22.60
N ARG A 72 -23.55 52.86 21.86
CA ARG A 72 -24.76 53.59 21.47
C ARG A 72 -25.96 52.72 21.85
N GLY A 73 -26.73 53.19 22.83
CA GLY A 73 -27.87 52.46 23.38
C GLY A 73 -29.19 52.65 22.62
N GLU A 74 -29.20 53.50 21.60
CA GLU A 74 -30.39 53.88 20.84
C GLU A 74 -30.18 53.63 19.34
N ASP A 75 -31.27 53.36 18.64
CA ASP A 75 -31.28 53.20 17.20
C ASP A 75 -31.02 54.56 16.51
N ILE A 76 -30.21 54.55 15.46
CA ILE A 76 -29.87 55.76 14.71
C ILE A 76 -30.45 55.65 13.31
N ILE A 77 -31.17 56.69 12.90
CA ILE A 77 -31.62 56.87 11.52
C ILE A 77 -30.53 57.65 10.77
N VAL A 78 -30.01 57.06 9.71
CA VAL A 78 -29.05 57.67 8.80
C VAL A 78 -29.77 58.02 7.50
N ASP A 79 -29.85 59.32 7.23
CA ASP A 79 -30.40 59.83 5.96
C ASP A 79 -29.30 59.89 4.90
N LEU A 80 -29.56 59.23 3.77
CA LEU A 80 -28.68 59.13 2.61
C LEU A 80 -29.15 59.99 1.44
N PHE A 81 -30.17 60.83 1.61
CA PHE A 81 -30.72 61.68 0.55
C PHE A 81 -29.66 62.59 -0.07
N ASN A 82 -28.81 63.22 0.76
CA ASN A 82 -27.77 64.15 0.31
C ASN A 82 -26.59 63.46 -0.41
N VAL A 83 -26.53 62.12 -0.40
CA VAL A 83 -25.44 61.33 -1.00
C VAL A 83 -25.91 60.43 -2.15
N LEU A 84 -27.16 60.60 -2.61
CA LEU A 84 -27.69 59.89 -3.77
C LEU A 84 -26.88 60.19 -5.04
N PRO A 85 -26.66 59.18 -5.91
CA PRO A 85 -26.03 59.40 -7.21
C PRO A 85 -26.95 60.15 -8.16
N LEU A 86 -26.37 60.94 -9.08
CA LEU A 86 -27.14 61.72 -10.06
C LEU A 86 -27.48 60.92 -11.33
N VAL A 87 -26.60 60.00 -11.76
CA VAL A 87 -26.74 59.35 -13.09
C VAL A 87 -26.70 57.82 -13.02
N THR A 88 -25.89 57.24 -12.13
CA THR A 88 -25.67 55.77 -12.10
C THR A 88 -25.85 55.21 -10.68
N ARG A 89 -24.87 54.46 -10.16
CA ARG A 89 -24.87 53.84 -8.84
C ARG A 89 -23.66 54.31 -8.03
N LYS A 90 -23.78 54.27 -6.71
CA LYS A 90 -22.73 54.68 -5.77
C LYS A 90 -22.73 53.79 -4.54
N ARG A 91 -21.56 53.41 -4.04
CA ARG A 91 -21.42 52.76 -2.72
C ARG A 91 -21.10 53.81 -1.65
N VAL A 92 -21.81 53.73 -0.54
CA VAL A 92 -21.58 54.56 0.66
C VAL A 92 -21.17 53.64 1.80
N ALA A 93 -20.06 53.95 2.48
CA ALA A 93 -19.68 53.26 3.70
C ALA A 93 -20.34 53.93 4.90
N ILE A 94 -20.98 53.12 5.73
CA ILE A 94 -21.40 53.48 7.07
C ILE A 94 -20.24 53.17 8.00
N VAL A 95 -19.71 54.21 8.66
CA VAL A 95 -18.55 54.10 9.52
C VAL A 95 -18.87 54.59 10.92
N SER A 96 -18.21 54.01 11.93
CA SER A 96 -18.29 54.46 13.31
C SER A 96 -16.93 54.77 13.91
N PHE A 97 -16.90 55.78 14.78
CA PHE A 97 -15.74 56.17 15.56
C PHE A 97 -16.16 56.51 17.00
N GLY A 98 -15.22 56.39 17.93
CA GLY A 98 -15.46 56.67 19.34
C GLY A 98 -15.21 58.13 19.69
N GLN A 99 -16.07 58.71 20.52
CA GLN A 99 -15.88 60.02 21.12
C GLN A 99 -16.28 59.98 22.60
N GLU A 100 -15.54 60.69 23.45
CA GLU A 100 -15.96 60.94 24.83
C GLU A 100 -16.83 62.20 24.87
N VAL A 101 -18.02 62.08 25.45
CA VAL A 101 -19.00 63.15 25.57
C VAL A 101 -19.38 63.29 27.03
N GLU A 102 -19.35 64.51 27.54
CA GLU A 102 -19.89 64.81 28.86
C GLU A 102 -21.40 65.07 28.74
N THR A 103 -22.20 64.30 29.45
CA THR A 103 -23.66 64.31 29.44
C THR A 103 -24.20 64.59 30.84
N ASP A 104 -25.53 64.64 30.97
CA ASP A 104 -26.20 64.87 32.25
C ASP A 104 -25.80 66.21 32.94
N ILE A 105 -26.11 67.33 32.27
CA ILE A 105 -25.85 68.68 32.81
C ILE A 105 -26.82 68.96 33.95
N GLN A 106 -26.27 69.13 35.15
CA GLN A 106 -27.05 69.43 36.36
C GLN A 106 -26.48 70.66 37.07
N PRO A 107 -27.33 71.48 37.73
CA PRO A 107 -26.83 72.54 38.60
C PRO A 107 -26.15 71.93 39.85
N ARG A 108 -24.96 72.42 40.17
CA ARG A 108 -24.19 72.05 41.37
C ARG A 108 -23.66 73.29 42.05
N ASP A 109 -23.73 73.32 43.38
CA ASP A 109 -23.19 74.42 44.17
C ASP A 109 -21.69 74.21 44.42
N PHE A 110 -20.87 75.20 44.03
CA PHE A 110 -19.43 75.23 44.27
C PHE A 110 -19.10 76.23 45.37
N LEU A 111 -18.19 75.86 46.27
CA LEU A 111 -17.70 76.73 47.35
C LEU A 111 -16.64 77.69 46.79
N ILE A 112 -16.87 79.00 46.87
CA ILE A 112 -15.92 80.02 46.37
C ILE A 112 -14.96 80.48 47.48
N ASP A 113 -15.44 80.52 48.72
CA ASP A 113 -14.66 80.98 49.87
C ASP A 113 -14.78 80.01 51.05
N ALA A 114 -13.65 79.38 51.37
CA ALA A 114 -13.54 78.39 52.43
C ALA A 114 -13.64 78.97 53.85
N GLN A 115 -13.45 80.28 54.05
CA GLN A 115 -13.54 80.91 55.37
C GLN A 115 -14.94 81.45 55.69
N THR A 116 -15.73 81.82 54.67
CA THR A 116 -17.08 82.38 54.86
C THR A 116 -18.21 81.42 54.51
N GLY A 117 -17.93 80.29 53.85
CA GLY A 117 -18.93 79.26 53.52
C GLY A 117 -19.83 79.64 52.34
N THR A 118 -19.44 80.62 51.52
CA THR A 118 -20.25 81.15 50.42
C THR A 118 -20.18 80.22 49.21
N THR A 119 -21.33 79.85 48.63
CA THR A 119 -21.46 78.97 47.46
C THR A 119 -22.09 79.67 46.25
N GLU A 120 -21.75 79.22 45.04
CA GLU A 120 -22.37 79.65 43.79
C GLU A 120 -22.81 78.42 42.96
N PRO A 121 -24.03 78.41 42.40
CA PRO A 121 -24.48 77.36 41.52
C PRO A 121 -23.81 77.49 40.14
N GLN A 122 -23.18 76.41 39.68
CA GLN A 122 -22.66 76.28 38.33
C GLN A 122 -23.32 75.08 37.64
N SER A 123 -23.62 75.22 36.34
CA SER A 123 -24.10 74.10 35.53
C SER A 123 -22.91 73.28 35.05
N VAL A 124 -22.82 72.04 35.52
CA VAL A 124 -21.73 71.11 35.19
C VAL A 124 -22.28 69.78 34.73
N ALA A 125 -21.59 69.16 33.77
CA ALA A 125 -21.90 67.81 33.33
C ALA A 125 -21.49 66.80 34.41
N MET A 126 -22.39 65.86 34.71
CA MET A 126 -22.21 64.87 35.79
C MET A 126 -21.88 63.46 35.28
N GLU A 127 -21.94 63.23 33.97
CA GLU A 127 -21.67 61.94 33.34
C GLU A 127 -20.64 62.10 32.22
N SER A 128 -19.67 61.18 32.16
CA SER A 128 -18.75 61.05 31.02
C SER A 128 -19.04 59.73 30.30
N LEU A 129 -19.52 59.82 29.07
CA LEU A 129 -19.94 58.70 28.25
C LEU A 129 -18.99 58.52 27.05
N ARG A 130 -18.45 57.30 26.89
CA ARG A 130 -17.81 56.86 25.66
C ARG A 130 -18.87 56.49 24.63
N ARG A 131 -19.17 57.42 23.73
CA ARG A 131 -20.23 57.29 22.73
C ARG A 131 -19.65 56.86 21.40
N ALA A 132 -20.32 55.91 20.74
CA ALA A 132 -20.04 55.58 19.35
C ALA A 132 -20.84 56.55 18.45
N GLU A 133 -20.13 57.30 17.61
CA GLU A 133 -20.74 58.15 16.59
C GLU A 133 -20.73 57.44 15.24
N ILE A 134 -21.68 57.81 14.39
CA ILE A 134 -21.88 57.22 13.07
C ILE A 134 -21.76 58.32 12.02
N SER A 135 -21.03 58.04 10.95
CA SER A 135 -20.87 58.92 9.81
C SER A 135 -20.96 58.14 8.51
N THR A 136 -21.10 58.85 7.39
CA THR A 136 -21.18 58.28 6.05
C THR A 136 -20.01 58.75 5.22
N VAL A 137 -19.41 57.83 4.45
CA VAL A 137 -18.34 58.13 3.49
C VAL A 137 -18.82 57.73 2.11
N ALA A 138 -19.09 58.72 1.27
CA ALA A 138 -19.59 58.49 -0.08
C ALA A 138 -18.45 58.14 -1.05
N GLY A 139 -18.62 57.09 -1.85
CA GLY A 139 -17.65 56.68 -2.88
C GLY A 139 -17.76 57.47 -4.18
N THR A 140 -17.17 56.92 -5.25
CA THR A 140 -17.29 57.48 -6.60
C THR A 140 -18.45 56.82 -7.35
N GLU A 141 -19.15 57.58 -8.19
CA GLU A 141 -20.22 57.02 -9.04
C GLU A 141 -19.64 56.16 -10.18
N GLY A 142 -20.33 55.07 -10.51
CA GLY A 142 -19.99 54.20 -11.62
C GLY A 142 -21.06 53.14 -11.90
N PRO A 143 -21.00 52.45 -13.05
CA PRO A 143 -21.91 51.33 -13.34
C PRO A 143 -21.75 50.17 -12.34
N ASP A 144 -20.50 49.89 -11.95
CA ASP A 144 -20.11 48.97 -10.87
C ASP A 144 -19.22 49.72 -9.86
N PRO A 145 -19.81 50.44 -8.88
CA PRO A 145 -19.05 51.27 -7.95
C PRO A 145 -18.19 50.42 -7.00
N SER A 146 -16.91 50.79 -6.87
CA SER A 146 -15.97 50.19 -5.92
C SER A 146 -16.27 50.62 -4.49
N TYR A 147 -15.72 49.90 -3.51
CA TYR A 147 -15.80 50.31 -2.10
C TYR A 147 -15.09 51.66 -1.89
N PRO A 148 -15.72 52.61 -1.16
CA PRO A 148 -15.08 53.87 -0.82
C PRO A 148 -13.86 53.64 0.10
N ALA A 149 -12.80 54.43 -0.10
CA ALA A 149 -11.67 54.42 0.82
C ALA A 149 -12.07 55.06 2.16
N THR A 150 -11.76 54.39 3.27
CA THR A 150 -12.05 54.87 4.62
C THR A 150 -10.75 55.12 5.38
N ASP A 151 -10.73 56.17 6.22
CA ASP A 151 -9.59 56.49 7.09
C ASP A 151 -9.34 55.34 8.09
N ALA A 152 -8.09 55.09 8.45
CA ALA A 152 -7.69 54.17 9.52
C ALA A 152 -8.34 54.53 10.88
N ASN A 153 -8.78 55.78 11.06
CA ASN A 153 -9.43 56.24 12.29
C ASN A 153 -10.87 55.73 12.47
N VAL A 154 -11.55 55.30 11.42
CA VAL A 154 -12.95 54.85 11.47
C VAL A 154 -13.08 53.34 11.26
N THR A 155 -14.14 52.75 11.81
CA THR A 155 -14.47 51.32 11.63
C THR A 155 -15.68 51.19 10.72
N VAL A 156 -15.54 50.45 9.62
CA VAL A 156 -16.65 50.18 8.70
C VAL A 156 -17.63 49.20 9.34
N ILE A 157 -18.92 49.55 9.30
CA ILE A 157 -20.03 48.72 9.79
C ILE A 157 -20.73 48.04 8.60
N ALA A 158 -21.04 48.80 7.56
CA ALA A 158 -21.76 48.31 6.39
C ALA A 158 -21.45 49.14 5.15
N TYR A 159 -21.60 48.53 3.97
CA TYR A 159 -21.63 49.22 2.70
C TYR A 159 -23.05 49.23 2.15
N VAL A 160 -23.51 50.40 1.72
CA VAL A 160 -24.83 50.59 1.14
C VAL A 160 -24.68 50.94 -0.34
N LEU A 161 -25.33 50.17 -1.20
CA LEU A 161 -25.42 50.47 -2.63
C LEU A 161 -26.63 51.36 -2.87
N LEU A 162 -26.40 52.53 -3.44
CA LEU A 162 -27.42 53.51 -3.82
C LEU A 162 -27.56 53.58 -5.34
N ASP A 163 -28.79 53.78 -5.82
CA ASP A 163 -29.12 54.26 -7.17
C ASP A 163 -29.80 55.63 -7.11
N THR A 164 -30.21 56.19 -8.25
CA THR A 164 -30.86 57.51 -8.33
C THR A 164 -32.21 57.60 -7.61
N SER A 165 -32.78 56.46 -7.20
CA SER A 165 -34.08 56.34 -6.54
C SER A 165 -33.99 55.97 -5.04
N GLY A 166 -32.86 55.45 -4.58
CA GLY A 166 -32.64 55.12 -3.18
C GLY A 166 -31.72 53.93 -2.93
N VAL A 167 -31.89 53.29 -1.77
CA VAL A 167 -31.11 52.14 -1.32
C VAL A 167 -31.47 50.87 -2.10
N VAL A 168 -30.49 50.28 -2.78
CA VAL A 168 -30.63 49.04 -3.56
C VAL A 168 -30.27 47.82 -2.74
N ALA A 169 -29.13 47.86 -2.03
CA ALA A 169 -28.63 46.75 -1.23
C ALA A 169 -27.82 47.25 -0.03
N ILE A 170 -27.87 46.50 1.06
CA ILE A 170 -27.09 46.75 2.27
C ILE A 170 -26.23 45.51 2.52
N GLU A 171 -24.93 45.72 2.63
CA GLU A 171 -23.93 44.70 2.86
C GLU A 171 -23.26 44.95 4.21
N GLN A 172 -23.58 44.13 5.22
CA GLN A 172 -22.96 44.23 6.54
C GLN A 172 -21.51 43.73 6.49
N TRP A 173 -20.56 44.52 6.98
CA TRP A 173 -19.13 44.22 6.86
C TRP A 173 -18.63 43.26 7.94
N GLN A 174 -18.59 41.96 7.61
CA GLN A 174 -18.25 40.89 8.55
C GLN A 174 -16.79 40.95 9.06
N ALA A 175 -15.86 41.54 8.32
CA ALA A 175 -14.43 41.46 8.66
C ALA A 175 -14.05 42.24 9.92
N THR A 176 -14.79 43.30 10.27
CA THR A 176 -14.64 44.06 11.52
C THR A 176 -15.72 43.71 12.55
N GLN A 177 -16.59 42.74 12.26
CA GLN A 177 -17.61 42.28 13.19
C GLN A 177 -17.01 41.30 14.19
N LEU A 178 -17.27 41.52 15.48
CA LEU A 178 -16.80 40.63 16.53
C LEU A 178 -17.63 39.33 16.55
N PRO A 179 -17.04 38.14 16.28
CA PRO A 179 -17.77 36.89 16.30
C PRO A 179 -18.08 36.44 17.73
N ASN A 180 -19.22 35.77 17.90
CA ASN A 180 -19.57 35.11 19.16
C ASN A 180 -18.65 33.89 19.40
N LEU A 181 -18.23 33.66 20.66
CA LEU A 181 -17.43 32.50 21.08
C LEU A 181 -17.99 31.16 20.60
N ARG A 182 -19.32 31.02 20.49
CA ARG A 182 -19.96 29.80 19.96
C ARG A 182 -19.60 29.53 18.49
N ASN A 183 -19.45 30.58 17.67
CA ASN A 183 -19.06 30.44 16.28
C ASN A 183 -17.58 30.06 16.14
N ILE A 184 -16.73 30.55 17.05
CA ILE A 184 -15.32 30.16 17.12
C ILE A 184 -15.20 28.67 17.46
N ALA A 185 -15.92 28.19 18.48
CA ALA A 185 -15.92 26.77 18.85
C ALA A 185 -16.33 25.85 17.69
N ASN A 186 -17.37 26.22 16.93
CA ASN A 186 -17.79 25.45 15.75
C ASN A 186 -16.71 25.41 14.65
N ARG A 187 -15.97 26.50 14.43
CA ARG A 187 -14.87 26.54 13.47
C ARG A 187 -13.69 25.67 13.91
N THR A 188 -13.38 25.65 15.21
CA THR A 188 -12.33 24.78 15.76
C THR A 188 -12.68 23.30 15.59
N ILE A 189 -13.92 22.90 15.87
CA ILE A 189 -14.39 21.51 15.65
C ILE A 189 -14.26 21.13 14.17
N ALA A 190 -14.62 22.02 13.25
CA ALA A 190 -14.48 21.76 11.82
C ALA A 190 -13.01 21.58 11.39
N LEU A 191 -12.09 22.36 11.95
CA LEU A 191 -10.65 22.25 11.69
C LEU A 191 -10.06 20.94 12.26
N GLU A 192 -10.50 20.51 13.44
CA GLU A 192 -10.07 19.24 14.04
C GLU A 192 -10.55 18.04 13.20
N ASN A 193 -11.79 18.06 12.73
CA ASN A 193 -12.32 17.04 11.82
C ASN A 193 -11.57 17.00 10.48
N TRP A 194 -11.28 18.17 9.90
CA TRP A 194 -10.49 18.27 8.67
C TRP A 194 -9.07 17.73 8.85
N ARG A 195 -8.42 18.04 9.97
CA ARG A 195 -7.10 17.51 10.31
C ARG A 195 -7.10 15.98 10.48
N GLY A 196 -8.15 15.42 11.08
CA GLY A 196 -8.32 13.96 11.18
C GLY A 196 -8.40 13.28 9.81
N GLN A 197 -9.11 13.89 8.85
CA GLN A 197 -9.22 13.38 7.48
C GLN A 197 -7.90 13.46 6.70
N ILE A 198 -7.17 14.58 6.80
CA ILE A 198 -5.91 14.78 6.06
C ILE A 198 -4.77 13.93 6.61
N SER A 199 -4.68 13.74 7.93
CA SER A 199 -3.60 12.90 8.49
C SER A 199 -3.63 11.47 7.93
N GLY A 200 -4.84 10.92 7.70
CA GLY A 200 -4.98 9.61 7.06
C GLY A 200 -4.61 9.58 5.57
N GLN A 201 -4.76 10.70 4.85
CA GLN A 201 -4.47 10.81 3.40
C GLN A 201 -3.00 11.12 3.08
N VAL A 202 -2.28 11.79 3.99
CA VAL A 202 -0.86 12.12 3.78
C VAL A 202 0.03 10.89 4.01
N ASP A 203 -0.32 10.03 4.97
CA ASP A 203 0.39 8.76 5.21
C ASP A 203 0.20 7.75 4.05
N THR A 204 -0.94 7.81 3.35
CA THR A 204 -1.20 6.96 2.18
C THR A 204 -0.38 7.39 0.96
N LEU A 205 -0.28 8.69 0.70
CA LEU A 205 0.48 9.22 -0.45
C LEU A 205 1.96 8.84 -0.43
N ARG A 206 2.58 8.76 0.75
CA ARG A 206 4.00 8.36 0.88
C ARG A 206 4.21 6.88 0.52
N THR A 207 3.23 6.04 0.84
CA THR A 207 3.25 4.60 0.54
C THR A 207 2.97 4.38 -0.95
N ASP A 208 1.98 5.09 -1.52
CA ASP A 208 1.62 5.02 -2.94
C ASP A 208 2.76 5.51 -3.85
N LEU A 209 3.47 6.57 -3.46
CA LEU A 209 4.62 7.06 -4.23
C LEU A 209 5.76 6.04 -4.24
N SER A 210 5.95 5.28 -3.15
CA SER A 210 6.97 4.23 -3.08
C SER A 210 6.57 3.02 -3.95
N ALA A 211 5.31 2.61 -3.92
CA ALA A 211 4.79 1.54 -4.78
C ALA A 211 4.77 1.92 -6.27
N LEU A 212 4.51 3.19 -6.60
CA LEU A 212 4.57 3.71 -7.97
C LEU A 212 6.00 3.74 -8.51
N ALA A 213 6.98 4.13 -7.68
CA ALA A 213 8.38 4.13 -8.05
C ALA A 213 8.87 2.72 -8.41
N ASP A 214 8.47 1.70 -7.64
CA ASP A 214 8.82 0.30 -7.91
C ASP A 214 8.12 -0.25 -9.17
N ARG A 215 6.86 0.12 -9.43
CA ARG A 215 6.14 -0.28 -10.66
C ARG A 215 6.69 0.38 -11.92
N LEU A 216 7.14 1.63 -11.84
CA LEU A 216 7.72 2.34 -12.99
C LEU A 216 9.04 1.73 -13.47
N ALA A 217 9.79 1.04 -12.60
CA ALA A 217 10.98 0.28 -13.00
C ALA A 217 10.67 -0.95 -13.89
N GLY A 218 9.40 -1.39 -13.93
CA GLY A 218 8.99 -2.61 -14.63
C GLY A 218 8.59 -2.45 -16.10
N TYR A 219 8.09 -1.28 -16.52
CA TYR A 219 7.05 -1.29 -17.58
C TYR A 219 7.37 -0.78 -18.99
N ALA A 220 8.54 -0.23 -19.34
CA ALA A 220 8.59 0.56 -20.59
C ALA A 220 9.62 0.21 -21.68
N THR A 221 10.56 -0.73 -21.51
CA THR A 221 11.61 -0.95 -22.55
C THR A 221 11.94 -2.41 -22.87
N LYS A 222 11.30 -3.38 -22.22
CA LYS A 222 11.71 -4.79 -22.31
C LYS A 222 11.25 -5.52 -23.57
N ALA A 223 10.06 -5.22 -24.10
CA ALA A 223 9.50 -5.97 -25.24
C ALA A 223 10.29 -5.75 -26.54
N GLU A 224 10.66 -4.51 -26.86
CA GLU A 224 11.44 -4.18 -28.07
C GLU A 224 12.89 -4.71 -28.00
N ILE A 225 13.48 -4.79 -26.80
CA ILE A 225 14.79 -5.41 -26.59
C ILE A 225 14.73 -6.92 -26.83
N VAL A 226 13.64 -7.57 -26.44
CA VAL A 226 13.45 -9.02 -26.63
C VAL A 226 13.36 -9.36 -28.13
N GLU A 227 12.57 -8.63 -28.91
CA GLU A 227 12.48 -8.84 -30.37
C GLU A 227 13.82 -8.58 -31.08
N LEU A 228 14.57 -7.56 -30.64
CA LEU A 228 15.89 -7.27 -31.21
C LEU A 228 16.93 -8.36 -30.87
N THR A 229 16.82 -9.01 -29.71
CA THR A 229 17.68 -10.14 -29.36
C THR A 229 17.37 -11.40 -30.17
N GLU A 230 16.11 -11.66 -30.52
CA GLU A 230 15.73 -12.79 -31.38
C GLU A 230 16.29 -12.61 -32.80
N GLN A 231 16.13 -11.41 -33.39
CA GLN A 231 16.67 -11.11 -34.72
C GLN A 231 18.21 -11.14 -34.77
N LEU A 232 18.88 -10.71 -33.70
CA LEU A 232 20.33 -10.78 -33.61
C LEU A 232 20.82 -12.24 -33.56
N ASP A 233 20.05 -13.15 -32.98
CA ASP A 233 20.42 -14.56 -32.88
C ASP A 233 20.24 -15.32 -34.20
N GLU A 234 19.16 -15.04 -34.94
CA GLU A 234 19.01 -15.53 -36.32
C GLU A 234 20.19 -15.08 -37.19
N LEU A 235 20.59 -13.81 -37.06
CA LEU A 235 21.70 -13.23 -37.81
C LEU A 235 23.06 -13.80 -37.36
N ARG A 236 23.25 -14.02 -36.06
CA ARG A 236 24.44 -14.70 -35.50
C ARG A 236 24.53 -16.12 -36.06
N THR A 237 23.43 -16.87 -36.07
CA THR A 237 23.38 -18.25 -36.59
C THR A 237 23.78 -18.30 -38.06
N GLU A 238 23.27 -17.37 -38.88
CA GLU A 238 23.60 -17.29 -40.32
C GLU A 238 25.06 -16.89 -40.57
N VAL A 239 25.62 -15.98 -39.75
CA VAL A 239 27.01 -15.50 -39.90
C VAL A 239 28.05 -16.57 -39.53
N TYR A 240 27.73 -17.50 -38.62
CA TYR A 240 28.67 -18.54 -38.17
C TYR A 240 28.48 -19.90 -38.86
N ALA A 241 27.52 -20.03 -39.79
CA ALA A 241 27.34 -21.22 -40.61
C ALA A 241 28.54 -21.39 -41.58
N PRO A 242 29.34 -22.47 -41.47
CA PRO A 242 30.37 -22.75 -42.46
C PRO A 242 29.70 -23.16 -43.77
N GLY A 243 30.07 -22.56 -44.91
CA GLY A 243 29.34 -22.71 -46.19
C GLY A 243 29.23 -24.12 -46.80
N ALA A 244 29.80 -25.16 -46.18
CA ALA A 244 29.67 -26.57 -46.56
C ALA A 244 28.89 -27.44 -45.55
N TYR A 245 28.37 -26.84 -44.48
CA TYR A 245 27.67 -27.54 -43.41
C TYR A 245 26.21 -27.11 -43.32
N ILE A 246 25.33 -28.07 -43.03
CA ILE A 246 23.92 -27.87 -42.72
C ILE A 246 23.80 -27.70 -41.20
N TYR A 247 23.05 -26.68 -40.79
CA TYR A 247 22.68 -26.43 -39.40
C TYR A 247 21.61 -27.42 -38.94
N TYR A 248 21.83 -28.09 -37.80
CA TYR A 248 20.89 -29.06 -37.22
C TYR A 248 20.20 -28.57 -35.94
N GLY A 249 20.73 -27.53 -35.30
CA GLY A 249 20.09 -26.91 -34.15
C GLY A 249 21.06 -26.28 -33.17
N THR A 250 20.50 -25.44 -32.30
CA THR A 250 21.16 -24.85 -31.14
C THR A 250 20.37 -25.24 -29.90
N ASN A 251 21.07 -25.60 -28.83
CA ASN A 251 20.47 -25.84 -27.52
C ASN A 251 21.09 -24.89 -26.49
N HIS A 252 20.25 -24.07 -25.87
CA HIS A 252 20.63 -23.12 -24.82
C HIS A 252 20.47 -23.69 -23.40
N PHE A 253 20.03 -24.95 -23.27
CA PHE A 253 19.93 -25.71 -22.01
C PHE A 253 19.12 -25.01 -20.91
N LEU A 254 18.04 -24.33 -21.29
CA LEU A 254 17.08 -23.72 -20.34
C LEU A 254 16.20 -24.79 -19.68
N THR A 255 15.84 -25.81 -20.44
CA THR A 255 15.08 -26.99 -20.01
C THR A 255 15.86 -28.25 -20.40
N ALA A 256 15.39 -29.42 -19.95
CA ALA A 256 15.97 -30.71 -20.33
C ALA A 256 15.69 -31.12 -21.80
N GLU A 257 15.02 -30.29 -22.59
CA GLU A 257 14.72 -30.58 -24.00
C GLU A 257 16.00 -30.80 -24.81
N GLY A 258 16.01 -31.84 -25.64
CA GLY A 258 17.20 -32.26 -26.40
C GLY A 258 18.25 -33.01 -25.56
N SER A 259 17.98 -33.26 -24.27
CA SER A 259 18.82 -34.08 -23.39
C SER A 259 18.19 -35.45 -23.18
N ASN A 260 18.95 -36.53 -23.42
CA ASN A 260 18.48 -37.89 -23.19
C ASN A 260 18.72 -38.32 -21.74
N ILE A 261 17.82 -37.87 -20.84
CA ILE A 261 17.89 -38.13 -19.39
C ILE A 261 17.77 -39.62 -19.02
N ASP A 262 17.16 -40.43 -19.88
CA ASP A 262 16.97 -41.87 -19.67
C ASP A 262 18.19 -42.70 -20.10
N HIS A 263 19.20 -42.08 -20.71
CA HIS A 263 20.41 -42.77 -21.12
C HIS A 263 21.22 -43.22 -19.90
N LEU A 264 21.67 -44.49 -19.89
CA LEU A 264 22.36 -45.11 -18.74
C LEU A 264 23.60 -44.34 -18.25
N SER A 265 24.28 -43.63 -19.14
CA SER A 265 25.46 -42.82 -18.81
C SER A 265 25.15 -41.36 -18.47
N PHE A 266 23.89 -40.93 -18.49
CA PHE A 266 23.51 -39.56 -18.19
C PHE A 266 23.66 -39.30 -16.68
N ASP A 267 24.52 -38.35 -16.33
CA ASP A 267 24.80 -37.91 -14.95
C ASP A 267 25.14 -36.41 -14.99
N ALA A 268 24.12 -35.58 -15.23
CA ALA A 268 24.22 -34.13 -15.29
C ALA A 268 22.92 -33.48 -14.81
N VAL A 269 22.98 -32.20 -14.44
CA VAL A 269 21.80 -31.37 -14.18
C VAL A 269 21.69 -30.34 -15.29
N VAL A 270 20.50 -30.22 -15.89
CA VAL A 270 20.23 -29.23 -16.95
C VAL A 270 19.36 -28.13 -16.36
N GLU A 271 19.98 -27.00 -16.03
CA GLU A 271 19.31 -25.82 -15.46
C GLU A 271 20.11 -24.56 -15.81
N GLU A 272 19.68 -23.84 -16.84
CA GLU A 272 20.42 -22.69 -17.40
C GLU A 272 21.86 -23.10 -17.79
N GLY A 273 22.00 -24.21 -18.53
CA GLY A 273 23.28 -24.84 -18.87
C GLY A 273 23.40 -26.28 -18.36
N ILE A 274 24.37 -27.02 -18.90
CA ILE A 274 24.78 -28.32 -18.37
C ILE A 274 25.65 -28.08 -17.13
N ARG A 275 25.23 -28.66 -15.99
CA ARG A 275 25.85 -28.50 -14.68
C ARG A 275 26.22 -29.85 -14.06
N PHE A 276 27.10 -29.76 -13.07
CA PHE A 276 27.54 -30.91 -12.29
C PHE A 276 26.36 -31.54 -11.53
N PRO A 277 26.22 -32.87 -11.58
CA PRO A 277 25.19 -33.60 -10.84
C PRO A 277 25.44 -33.53 -9.33
N ARG A 278 24.43 -33.86 -8.54
CA ARG A 278 24.52 -33.85 -7.07
C ARG A 278 25.21 -35.13 -6.58
N ALA A 279 26.30 -35.00 -5.83
CA ALA A 279 26.98 -36.09 -5.13
C ALA A 279 26.18 -36.59 -3.93
N GLY A 280 25.51 -35.65 -3.25
CA GLY A 280 24.57 -35.89 -2.16
C GLY A 280 23.55 -34.76 -2.12
N ALA A 281 22.32 -35.09 -1.76
CA ALA A 281 21.24 -34.14 -1.56
C ALA A 281 20.38 -34.61 -0.40
N GLU A 282 20.05 -33.69 0.50
CA GLU A 282 19.09 -33.92 1.57
C GLU A 282 17.96 -32.89 1.43
N THR A 283 16.74 -33.39 1.29
CA THR A 283 15.53 -32.59 1.17
C THR A 283 14.77 -32.65 2.49
N SER A 284 14.46 -31.49 3.06
CA SER A 284 13.69 -31.36 4.29
C SER A 284 12.64 -30.25 4.15
N GLU A 285 11.58 -30.31 4.95
CA GLU A 285 10.62 -29.20 5.08
C GLU A 285 11.08 -28.27 6.22
N LEU A 286 10.89 -26.96 6.05
CA LEU A 286 11.24 -26.00 7.10
C LEU A 286 10.39 -26.29 8.34
N ALA A 287 11.04 -26.41 9.48
CA ALA A 287 10.38 -26.64 10.75
C ALA A 287 10.98 -25.74 11.83
N LEU A 288 10.14 -25.27 12.75
CA LEU A 288 10.58 -24.49 13.90
C LEU A 288 11.49 -25.33 14.79
N LEU A 289 12.57 -24.74 15.29
CA LEU A 289 13.39 -25.37 16.31
C LEU A 289 12.60 -25.51 17.63
N ASN A 290 11.92 -24.43 18.01
CA ASN A 290 11.00 -24.40 19.14
C ASN A 290 9.56 -24.09 18.66
N PRO A 291 8.68 -25.10 18.56
CA PRO A 291 7.28 -24.92 18.16
C PRO A 291 6.46 -24.03 19.11
N ASN A 292 6.86 -23.91 20.39
CA ASN A 292 6.14 -23.16 21.43
C ASN A 292 6.71 -21.75 21.64
N ASN A 293 7.41 -21.19 20.65
CA ASN A 293 7.96 -19.84 20.75
C ASN A 293 6.83 -18.80 20.88
N VAL A 294 6.78 -18.08 22.00
CA VAL A 294 5.74 -17.10 22.33
C VAL A 294 5.77 -15.84 21.44
N TYR A 295 6.89 -15.59 20.77
CA TYR A 295 7.09 -14.41 19.93
C TYR A 295 6.56 -14.59 18.50
N ILE A 296 6.04 -15.77 18.16
CA ILE A 296 5.44 -16.05 16.85
C ILE A 296 3.98 -16.44 17.00
N ALA A 297 3.22 -16.18 15.94
CA ALA A 297 1.92 -16.78 15.69
C ALA A 297 2.06 -17.77 14.54
N ASN A 298 1.81 -19.05 14.80
CA ASN A 298 1.76 -20.09 13.78
C ASN A 298 0.29 -20.45 13.52
N SER A 299 -0.19 -20.14 12.32
CA SER A 299 -1.56 -20.45 11.88
C SER A 299 -1.50 -21.41 10.71
N SER A 300 -1.76 -22.70 10.98
CA SER A 300 -1.77 -23.76 9.98
C SER A 300 -0.48 -23.87 9.15
N GLY A 301 0.67 -23.70 9.82
CA GLY A 301 1.98 -23.78 9.16
C GLY A 301 2.45 -22.48 8.52
N PHE A 302 1.72 -21.38 8.67
CA PHE A 302 2.18 -20.04 8.31
C PHE A 302 2.62 -19.26 9.55
N VAL A 303 3.83 -18.71 9.52
CA VAL A 303 4.47 -18.04 10.65
C VAL A 303 4.48 -16.53 10.43
N LEU A 304 3.97 -15.82 11.43
CA LEU A 304 4.08 -14.37 11.57
C LEU A 304 4.68 -14.01 12.94
N PRO A 305 5.31 -12.84 13.09
CA PRO A 305 5.58 -12.29 14.43
C PRO A 305 4.29 -12.16 15.23
N LYS A 306 4.38 -12.28 16.55
CA LYS A 306 3.22 -12.13 17.44
C LYS A 306 2.51 -10.79 17.20
N TYR A 307 1.19 -10.84 17.11
CA TYR A 307 0.36 -9.68 16.82
C TYR A 307 -0.90 -9.62 17.68
N ALA A 308 -1.46 -8.41 17.78
CA ALA A 308 -2.79 -8.09 18.29
C ALA A 308 -3.72 -7.66 17.14
N HIS A 309 -5.03 -7.60 17.39
CA HIS A 309 -6.04 -7.26 16.40
C HIS A 309 -6.40 -5.76 16.47
N GLY A 310 -5.97 -4.96 15.50
CA GLY A 310 -6.30 -3.54 15.38
C GLY A 310 -7.44 -3.30 14.39
N VAL A 311 -8.47 -2.55 14.78
CA VAL A 311 -9.56 -2.16 13.88
C VAL A 311 -9.02 -1.21 12.80
N ARG A 312 -9.30 -1.50 11.53
CA ARG A 312 -8.94 -0.62 10.39
C ARG A 312 -10.17 -0.13 9.63
N LEU A 313 -11.19 -0.96 9.50
CA LEU A 313 -12.47 -0.60 8.90
C LEU A 313 -13.57 -0.89 9.91
N ASP A 314 -14.42 0.11 10.15
CA ASP A 314 -15.58 0.02 11.04
C ASP A 314 -16.77 0.68 10.36
N LEU A 315 -17.78 -0.12 10.04
CA LEU A 315 -19.05 0.38 9.53
C LEU A 315 -20.01 0.50 10.71
N THR A 316 -20.29 1.74 11.10
CA THR A 316 -21.13 2.09 12.25
C THR A 316 -22.57 2.33 11.80
N GLY A 317 -23.47 2.59 12.76
CA GLY A 317 -24.89 2.77 12.47
C GLY A 317 -25.69 1.48 12.26
N TYR A 318 -27.01 1.61 12.14
CA TYR A 318 -27.95 0.56 11.77
C TYR A 318 -29.07 1.20 10.98
N ALA A 319 -29.37 0.67 9.80
CA ALA A 319 -30.40 1.18 8.90
C ALA A 319 -31.50 0.13 8.67
N SER A 320 -31.10 -1.11 8.36
CA SER A 320 -32.01 -2.18 7.99
C SER A 320 -31.42 -3.56 8.34
N GLU A 321 -32.18 -4.62 8.10
CA GLU A 321 -31.71 -6.00 8.19
C GLU A 321 -31.98 -6.74 6.87
N THR A 322 -31.05 -7.61 6.47
CA THR A 322 -31.22 -8.45 5.28
C THR A 322 -31.29 -9.91 5.69
N ARG A 323 -32.38 -10.57 5.30
CA ARG A 323 -32.59 -12.01 5.49
C ARG A 323 -31.75 -12.79 4.49
N LEU A 324 -30.95 -13.75 4.94
CA LEU A 324 -30.16 -14.60 4.03
C LEU A 324 -31.03 -15.66 3.35
N ALA A 325 -32.07 -16.17 4.02
CA ALA A 325 -32.89 -17.26 3.48
C ALA A 325 -33.84 -16.91 2.33
N GLN A 326 -33.93 -15.63 1.96
CA GLN A 326 -34.80 -15.20 0.86
C GLN A 326 -34.15 -15.40 -0.52
N TYR A 327 -32.84 -15.66 -0.57
CA TYR A 327 -32.09 -15.82 -1.81
C TYR A 327 -32.02 -17.29 -2.25
N THR A 328 -31.67 -17.53 -3.51
CA THR A 328 -31.60 -18.88 -4.09
C THR A 328 -30.56 -19.73 -3.36
N PHE A 329 -30.94 -20.94 -2.99
CA PHE A 329 -30.02 -21.94 -2.45
C PHE A 329 -29.26 -22.59 -3.59
N GLU A 330 -27.94 -22.66 -3.49
CA GLU A 330 -27.13 -23.18 -4.58
C GLU A 330 -25.88 -23.92 -4.12
N THR A 331 -25.44 -24.83 -4.97
CA THR A 331 -24.17 -25.55 -4.90
C THR A 331 -23.14 -24.81 -5.75
N THR A 332 -22.17 -24.14 -5.12
CA THR A 332 -21.13 -23.39 -5.83
C THR A 332 -19.76 -24.00 -5.61
N GLU A 333 -19.02 -24.16 -6.70
CA GLU A 333 -17.62 -24.56 -6.67
C GLU A 333 -16.75 -23.32 -6.48
N ILE A 334 -15.94 -23.33 -5.42
CA ILE A 334 -14.97 -22.28 -5.13
C ILE A 334 -13.56 -22.78 -5.39
N ARG A 335 -12.69 -21.87 -5.85
CA ARG A 335 -11.26 -22.14 -6.04
C ARG A 335 -10.46 -21.25 -5.09
N GLN A 336 -9.81 -21.89 -4.12
CA GLN A 336 -8.96 -21.19 -3.15
C GLN A 336 -7.52 -21.10 -3.67
N LEU A 337 -7.05 -19.88 -3.86
CA LEU A 337 -5.67 -19.55 -4.21
C LEU A 337 -4.74 -19.86 -3.05
N THR A 338 -3.51 -20.27 -3.39
CA THR A 338 -2.44 -20.43 -2.40
C THR A 338 -1.48 -19.26 -2.43
N ARG A 339 -0.75 -19.04 -1.33
CA ARG A 339 0.29 -17.99 -1.28
C ARG A 339 1.39 -18.31 -2.28
N ALA A 340 1.86 -17.28 -2.97
CA ALA A 340 3.01 -17.38 -3.84
C ALA A 340 4.28 -17.83 -3.10
N ARG A 341 5.18 -18.45 -3.85
CA ARG A 341 6.47 -18.94 -3.34
C ARG A 341 7.60 -17.99 -3.69
N THR A 342 8.59 -17.98 -2.82
CA THR A 342 9.91 -17.42 -3.08
C THR A 342 10.91 -18.56 -3.01
N ARG A 343 11.82 -18.65 -4.00
CA ARG A 343 12.94 -19.59 -4.02
C ARG A 343 14.24 -18.82 -3.86
N ARG A 344 15.07 -19.22 -2.91
CA ARG A 344 16.39 -18.64 -2.68
C ARG A 344 17.43 -19.73 -2.77
N ARG A 345 18.35 -19.58 -3.70
CA ARG A 345 19.46 -20.50 -3.94
C ARG A 345 20.77 -19.82 -3.64
N TYR A 346 21.59 -20.46 -2.84
CA TYR A 346 22.87 -19.95 -2.43
C TYR A 346 23.92 -21.05 -2.49
N GLY A 347 25.12 -20.73 -2.97
CA GLY A 347 26.26 -21.64 -2.87
C GLY A 347 27.34 -21.40 -3.91
N ASN A 348 28.51 -21.96 -3.67
CA ASN A 348 29.67 -21.72 -4.54
C ASN A 348 29.50 -22.35 -5.93
N SER A 349 28.62 -23.34 -6.09
CA SER A 349 28.37 -23.94 -7.40
C SER A 349 27.41 -23.15 -8.29
N MET A 350 26.72 -22.17 -7.71
CA MET A 350 25.73 -21.33 -8.38
C MET A 350 26.42 -20.23 -9.20
N VAL A 351 27.08 -20.65 -10.28
CA VAL A 351 27.69 -19.76 -11.28
C VAL A 351 26.66 -19.30 -12.30
N VAL A 352 26.62 -17.98 -12.57
CA VAL A 352 25.63 -17.36 -13.46
C VAL A 352 25.91 -17.76 -14.91
N CYS A 353 24.86 -18.21 -15.60
CA CYS A 353 24.88 -18.47 -17.03
C CYS A 353 24.30 -17.27 -17.80
N THR A 354 24.93 -16.88 -18.90
CA THR A 354 24.40 -15.81 -19.78
C THR A 354 23.03 -16.15 -20.35
N ASN A 355 22.72 -17.45 -20.47
CA ASN A 355 21.47 -17.90 -21.06
C ASN A 355 20.25 -17.63 -20.18
N SER A 356 20.44 -17.29 -18.90
CA SER A 356 19.34 -16.80 -18.04
C SER A 356 18.57 -15.62 -18.65
N ARG A 357 19.17 -14.86 -19.58
CA ARG A 357 18.49 -13.80 -20.35
C ARG A 357 17.37 -14.32 -21.24
N TRP A 358 17.47 -15.55 -21.76
CA TRP A 358 16.52 -16.14 -22.69
C TRP A 358 15.20 -16.52 -22.02
N TRP A 359 15.15 -16.65 -20.70
CA TRP A 359 13.87 -16.73 -19.98
C TRP A 359 12.94 -15.56 -20.32
N ARG A 360 13.50 -14.38 -20.58
CA ARG A 360 12.76 -13.15 -20.90
C ARG A 360 11.99 -13.21 -22.22
N GLN A 361 12.27 -14.17 -23.10
CA GLN A 361 11.51 -14.37 -24.34
C GLN A 361 10.11 -14.94 -24.08
N GLY A 362 9.87 -15.53 -22.90
CA GLY A 362 8.56 -16.10 -22.55
C GLY A 362 8.20 -17.37 -23.35
N THR A 363 9.15 -17.98 -24.05
CA THR A 363 8.97 -19.24 -24.80
C THR A 363 8.85 -20.45 -23.86
N TYR A 364 9.37 -20.36 -22.64
CA TYR A 364 9.45 -21.45 -21.66
C TYR A 364 8.61 -21.16 -20.40
N ASP A 365 7.98 -22.18 -19.79
CA ASP A 365 7.25 -22.03 -18.51
C ASP A 365 8.23 -21.91 -17.33
N LEU A 366 8.71 -20.69 -17.11
CA LEU A 366 9.64 -20.36 -16.03
C LEU A 366 9.06 -20.70 -14.64
N ALA A 367 7.78 -20.41 -14.40
CA ALA A 367 7.18 -20.62 -13.08
C ALA A 367 7.11 -22.12 -12.73
N GLY A 368 6.73 -22.96 -13.70
CA GLY A 368 6.71 -24.42 -13.55
C GLY A 368 8.09 -25.00 -13.27
N ASN A 369 9.14 -24.49 -13.92
CA ASN A 369 10.51 -24.98 -13.71
C ASN A 369 11.12 -24.50 -12.38
N VAL A 370 10.75 -23.30 -11.92
CA VAL A 370 11.40 -22.68 -10.75
C VAL A 370 10.68 -23.00 -9.45
N PHE A 371 9.34 -22.99 -9.40
CA PHE A 371 8.60 -23.05 -8.13
C PHE A 371 7.87 -24.36 -7.85
N ARG A 372 7.88 -25.31 -8.80
CA ARG A 372 7.27 -26.62 -8.62
C ARG A 372 8.06 -27.45 -7.62
N ARG A 373 7.37 -28.06 -6.66
CA ARG A 373 7.95 -29.02 -5.71
C ARG A 373 7.90 -30.43 -6.31
N ASP A 374 8.88 -31.26 -5.95
CA ASP A 374 8.89 -32.68 -6.32
C ASP A 374 7.58 -33.38 -5.93
N GLY A 375 6.93 -34.04 -6.90
CA GLY A 375 5.67 -34.75 -6.71
C GLY A 375 4.40 -33.89 -6.80
N GLU A 376 4.51 -32.58 -7.00
CA GLU A 376 3.36 -31.69 -7.18
C GLU A 376 2.86 -31.73 -8.63
N THR A 377 1.55 -31.86 -8.84
CA THR A 377 0.92 -31.75 -10.16
C THR A 377 0.23 -30.40 -10.26
N TRP A 378 0.60 -29.60 -11.25
CA TRP A 378 -0.07 -28.34 -11.54
C TRP A 378 -1.10 -28.57 -12.62
N GLU A 379 -2.30 -28.01 -12.45
CA GLU A 379 -3.32 -28.00 -13.50
C GLU A 379 -3.16 -26.71 -14.32
N VAL A 380 -2.68 -26.84 -15.56
CA VAL A 380 -2.59 -25.71 -16.49
C VAL A 380 -3.98 -25.48 -17.08
N THR A 381 -4.83 -24.75 -16.37
CA THR A 381 -6.24 -24.53 -16.78
C THR A 381 -6.38 -23.57 -17.98
N ASN A 382 -5.32 -22.86 -18.36
CA ASN A 382 -5.23 -22.09 -19.60
C ASN A 382 -3.89 -22.40 -20.30
N GLY A 383 -3.97 -23.01 -21.49
CA GLY A 383 -2.80 -23.38 -22.27
C GLY A 383 -1.86 -22.19 -22.50
N LEU A 384 -0.59 -22.39 -22.14
CA LEU A 384 0.48 -21.40 -22.01
C LEU A 384 0.20 -20.36 -20.91
N PRO A 385 1.01 -20.35 -19.84
CA PRO A 385 0.84 -19.34 -18.82
C PRO A 385 1.15 -17.96 -19.38
N ASP A 386 0.43 -16.97 -18.88
CA ASP A 386 0.67 -15.56 -19.17
C ASP A 386 0.25 -15.06 -20.56
N ARG A 387 -1.02 -15.31 -20.90
CA ARG A 387 -1.75 -14.45 -21.84
C ARG A 387 -2.59 -13.44 -21.07
N MET A 388 -2.42 -12.15 -21.38
CA MET A 388 -3.36 -11.12 -20.96
C MET A 388 -4.78 -11.45 -21.48
N PRO A 389 -5.86 -10.89 -20.90
CA PRO A 389 -7.23 -11.08 -21.39
C PRO A 389 -7.44 -10.71 -22.88
N ASN A 390 -6.52 -9.92 -23.45
CA ASN A 390 -6.48 -9.53 -24.86
C ASN A 390 -5.69 -10.52 -25.76
N GLY A 391 -5.20 -11.64 -25.23
CA GLY A 391 -4.44 -12.66 -25.96
C GLY A 391 -2.94 -12.36 -26.14
N ALA A 392 -2.43 -11.23 -25.65
CA ALA A 392 -1.01 -10.89 -25.72
C ALA A 392 -0.17 -11.77 -24.79
N ARG A 393 0.97 -12.28 -25.29
CA ARG A 393 1.96 -12.98 -24.46
C ARG A 393 2.56 -11.96 -23.49
N VAL A 394 2.52 -12.23 -22.19
CA VAL A 394 3.32 -11.50 -21.20
C VAL A 394 4.67 -12.21 -21.15
N PRO A 395 5.75 -11.58 -21.64
CA PRO A 395 7.07 -12.19 -21.54
C PRO A 395 7.40 -12.37 -20.06
N ASN A 396 7.76 -13.60 -19.67
CA ASN A 396 8.32 -13.96 -18.36
C ASN A 396 7.35 -14.14 -17.17
N GLY A 397 6.03 -14.16 -17.38
CA GLY A 397 5.15 -14.39 -16.23
C GLY A 397 5.01 -13.16 -15.32
N ASN A 398 4.33 -13.35 -14.19
CA ASN A 398 4.53 -12.59 -12.95
C ASN A 398 5.81 -13.04 -12.19
N VAL A 399 6.87 -13.51 -12.86
CA VAL A 399 8.10 -14.03 -12.20
C VAL A 399 9.23 -13.01 -12.26
N HIS A 400 9.67 -12.56 -11.09
CA HIS A 400 10.85 -11.74 -10.91
C HIS A 400 12.04 -12.59 -10.49
N TRP A 401 13.18 -12.41 -11.15
CA TRP A 401 14.40 -13.13 -10.82
C TRP A 401 15.62 -12.22 -10.75
N ILE A 402 16.53 -12.55 -9.84
CA ILE A 402 17.84 -11.93 -9.72
C ILE A 402 18.87 -13.06 -9.72
N ARG A 403 19.89 -12.94 -10.57
CA ARG A 403 21.03 -13.85 -10.66
C ARG A 403 22.30 -13.05 -10.36
N VAL A 404 22.92 -13.32 -9.22
CA VAL A 404 24.26 -12.82 -8.86
C VAL A 404 25.14 -14.04 -8.58
N ARG A 405 26.46 -13.89 -8.66
CA ARG A 405 27.38 -14.99 -8.39
C ARG A 405 27.13 -15.53 -6.97
N ARG A 406 26.93 -16.85 -6.85
CA ARG A 406 26.59 -17.57 -5.61
C ARG A 406 25.20 -17.32 -5.03
N PHE A 407 24.40 -16.41 -5.57
CA PHE A 407 23.10 -16.07 -5.00
C PHE A 407 22.06 -15.81 -6.08
N TRP A 408 21.05 -16.66 -6.11
CA TRP A 408 19.90 -16.52 -6.99
C TRP A 408 18.62 -16.42 -6.16
N ILE A 409 17.77 -15.47 -6.51
CA ILE A 409 16.44 -15.34 -5.92
C ILE A 409 15.40 -15.25 -7.02
N ASP A 410 14.34 -16.03 -6.85
CA ASP A 410 13.17 -16.05 -7.71
C ASP A 410 11.93 -15.78 -6.86
N THR A 411 11.11 -14.81 -7.27
CA THR A 411 9.92 -14.38 -6.56
C THR A 411 8.77 -14.22 -7.54
N TYR A 412 7.57 -14.65 -7.16
CA TYR A 412 6.35 -14.35 -7.91
C TYR A 412 5.79 -12.99 -7.46
N GLU A 413 5.42 -12.12 -8.40
CA GLU A 413 5.01 -10.73 -8.12
C GLU A 413 3.65 -10.63 -7.40
N GLU A 414 2.71 -11.52 -7.72
CA GLU A 414 1.44 -11.59 -7.00
C GLU A 414 1.58 -12.36 -5.68
N GLN A 415 0.87 -11.91 -4.64
CA GLN A 415 0.94 -12.52 -3.31
C GLN A 415 0.21 -13.87 -3.23
N TYR A 416 -0.75 -14.08 -4.14
CA TYR A 416 -1.52 -15.31 -4.29
C TYR A 416 -1.54 -15.68 -5.76
N TRP A 417 -1.39 -16.97 -6.05
CA TRP A 417 -1.32 -17.48 -7.42
C TRP A 417 -2.39 -18.56 -7.68
N ASP A 418 -2.70 -18.78 -8.96
CA ASP A 418 -3.68 -19.76 -9.44
C ASP A 418 -3.05 -21.09 -9.87
N ARG A 419 -1.71 -21.18 -9.85
CA ARG A 419 -0.95 -22.39 -10.23
C ARG A 419 -1.21 -23.57 -9.30
N VAL A 420 -1.44 -23.29 -8.01
CA VAL A 420 -1.77 -24.28 -6.99
C VAL A 420 -3.01 -23.79 -6.26
N THR A 421 -4.11 -24.53 -6.40
CA THR A 421 -5.40 -24.16 -5.80
C THR A 421 -6.09 -25.34 -5.17
N THR A 422 -6.86 -25.06 -4.12
CA THR A 422 -7.74 -26.04 -3.49
C THR A 422 -9.17 -25.76 -3.91
N THR A 423 -9.78 -26.71 -4.62
CA THR A 423 -11.19 -26.63 -5.01
C THR A 423 -12.07 -27.15 -3.89
N ALA A 424 -13.18 -26.47 -3.59
CA ALA A 424 -14.18 -26.97 -2.67
C ALA A 424 -15.59 -26.61 -3.13
N THR A 425 -16.54 -27.52 -2.92
CA THR A 425 -17.96 -27.26 -3.16
C THR A 425 -18.62 -26.80 -1.87
N ILE A 426 -19.37 -25.70 -1.93
CA ILE A 426 -20.11 -25.14 -0.79
C ILE A 426 -21.56 -24.99 -1.20
N ASN A 427 -22.46 -25.40 -0.31
CA ASN A 427 -23.90 -25.31 -0.51
C ASN A 427 -24.48 -24.24 0.41
N GLY A 428 -25.28 -23.34 -0.15
CA GLY A 428 -25.98 -22.34 0.64
C GLY A 428 -26.35 -21.10 -0.14
N GLN A 429 -26.98 -20.18 0.57
CA GLN A 429 -27.34 -18.85 0.12
C GLN A 429 -26.17 -17.92 0.32
N GLN A 430 -25.98 -16.99 -0.60
CA GLN A 430 -24.78 -16.17 -0.66
C GLN A 430 -25.10 -14.69 -0.70
N VAL A 431 -24.45 -13.94 0.18
CA VAL A 431 -24.39 -12.49 0.15
C VAL A 431 -22.93 -12.05 0.27
N ALA A 432 -22.61 -10.86 -0.21
CA ALA A 432 -21.26 -10.35 -0.15
C ALA A 432 -21.22 -8.85 0.07
N GLN A 433 -20.17 -8.36 0.71
CA GLN A 433 -19.83 -6.95 0.76
C GLN A 433 -18.45 -6.76 0.16
N THR A 434 -18.36 -5.93 -0.88
CA THR A 434 -17.05 -5.48 -1.38
C THR A 434 -16.57 -4.25 -0.61
N PHE A 435 -15.26 -4.09 -0.52
CA PHE A 435 -14.61 -2.94 0.11
C PHE A 435 -13.27 -2.64 -0.57
N LEU A 436 -12.86 -1.37 -0.55
CA LEU A 436 -11.51 -0.98 -0.99
C LEU A 436 -10.53 -1.18 0.17
N ASN A 437 -9.45 -1.93 -0.06
CA ASN A 437 -8.34 -1.98 0.88
C ASN A 437 -7.37 -0.83 0.60
N SER A 438 -7.31 0.14 1.52
CA SER A 438 -6.51 1.36 1.35
C SER A 438 -5.03 1.20 1.67
N GLN A 439 -4.66 0.20 2.47
CA GLN A 439 -3.29 0.02 2.97
C GLN A 439 -2.94 -1.47 3.04
N ASP A 440 -1.66 -1.78 2.84
CA ASP A 440 -1.16 -3.15 3.01
C ASP A 440 -1.37 -3.62 4.45
N GLY A 441 -1.68 -4.90 4.62
CA GLY A 441 -1.76 -5.48 5.96
C GLY A 441 -2.33 -6.88 6.00
N TRP A 442 -2.21 -7.49 7.17
CA TRP A 442 -2.71 -8.83 7.44
C TRP A 442 -4.11 -8.76 8.06
N LEU A 443 -5.15 -9.10 7.30
CA LEU A 443 -6.49 -9.32 7.84
C LEU A 443 -6.44 -10.54 8.76
N SER A 444 -6.75 -10.32 10.03
CA SER A 444 -6.59 -11.29 11.11
C SER A 444 -7.92 -11.72 11.72
N GLN A 445 -8.94 -10.87 11.63
CA GLN A 445 -10.26 -11.14 12.17
C GLN A 445 -11.31 -10.30 11.44
N VAL A 446 -12.51 -10.86 11.30
CA VAL A 446 -13.68 -10.20 10.72
C VAL A 446 -14.75 -10.12 11.82
N GLY A 447 -15.26 -8.92 12.06
CA GLY A 447 -16.40 -8.65 12.93
C GLY A 447 -17.67 -8.57 12.09
N LEU A 448 -18.62 -9.45 12.36
CA LEU A 448 -19.92 -9.51 11.68
C LEU A 448 -21.05 -9.21 12.68
N TYR A 449 -22.12 -8.59 12.20
CA TYR A 449 -23.27 -8.25 13.03
C TYR A 449 -24.53 -8.95 12.52
N PHE A 450 -25.10 -9.82 13.35
CA PHE A 450 -26.34 -10.51 13.07
C PHE A 450 -27.46 -9.91 13.92
N SER A 451 -28.58 -9.54 13.29
CA SER A 451 -29.78 -9.07 13.99
C SER A 451 -30.65 -10.22 14.50
N ARG A 452 -30.62 -11.36 13.79
CA ARG A 452 -31.33 -12.61 14.17
C ARG A 452 -30.51 -13.81 13.73
N LYS A 453 -30.58 -14.89 14.51
CA LYS A 453 -29.95 -16.17 14.20
C LYS A 453 -30.96 -17.31 14.11
N ALA A 454 -30.75 -18.21 13.16
CA ALA A 454 -31.46 -19.48 13.06
C ALA A 454 -30.95 -20.50 14.09
N ALA A 455 -31.73 -21.56 14.33
CA ALA A 455 -31.35 -22.65 15.23
C ALA A 455 -30.22 -23.54 14.67
N ALA A 456 -30.03 -23.54 13.35
CA ALA A 456 -29.01 -24.33 12.66
C ALA A 456 -28.54 -23.61 11.38
N GLY A 457 -27.40 -24.05 10.84
CA GLY A 457 -26.78 -23.54 9.62
C GLY A 457 -25.55 -22.69 9.94
N ASP A 458 -24.35 -23.26 9.77
CA ASP A 458 -23.11 -22.54 9.97
C ASP A 458 -22.86 -21.54 8.84
N VAL A 459 -22.15 -20.46 9.15
CA VAL A 459 -21.82 -19.42 8.16
C VAL A 459 -20.39 -19.62 7.69
N THR A 460 -20.20 -19.95 6.42
CA THR A 460 -18.87 -19.97 5.80
C THR A 460 -18.55 -18.56 5.32
N VAL A 461 -17.47 -17.99 5.85
CA VAL A 461 -16.96 -16.67 5.48
C VAL A 461 -15.77 -16.86 4.52
N LEU A 462 -15.88 -16.23 3.35
CA LEU A 462 -14.83 -16.22 2.34
C LEU A 462 -14.29 -14.80 2.18
N VAL A 463 -12.97 -14.69 2.03
CA VAL A 463 -12.29 -13.47 1.59
C VAL A 463 -11.88 -13.70 0.14
N THR A 464 -12.40 -12.91 -0.79
CA THR A 464 -12.16 -13.10 -2.23
C THR A 464 -11.65 -11.84 -2.89
N GLU A 465 -10.97 -11.99 -4.03
CA GLU A 465 -10.74 -10.88 -4.95
C GLU A 465 -12.04 -10.50 -5.66
N THR A 466 -12.00 -9.38 -6.38
CA THR A 466 -13.15 -8.90 -7.16
C THR A 466 -12.81 -8.81 -8.64
N ALA A 467 -13.74 -9.21 -9.51
CA ALA A 467 -13.70 -8.98 -10.95
C ALA A 467 -14.81 -7.99 -11.33
N PHE A 468 -14.48 -6.92 -12.04
CA PHE A 468 -15.44 -5.84 -12.41
C PHE A 468 -16.22 -5.24 -11.22
N GLY A 469 -15.65 -5.28 -10.01
CA GLY A 469 -16.28 -4.79 -8.78
C GLY A 469 -17.19 -5.80 -8.07
N MET A 470 -17.39 -6.99 -8.63
CA MET A 470 -18.16 -8.10 -8.04
C MET A 470 -17.22 -9.14 -7.40
N PRO A 471 -17.66 -9.88 -6.37
CA PRO A 471 -16.87 -10.98 -5.80
C PRO A 471 -16.56 -12.07 -6.83
N ASP A 472 -15.31 -12.54 -6.86
CA ASP A 472 -14.86 -13.64 -7.73
C ASP A 472 -14.61 -14.92 -6.93
N LEU A 473 -15.53 -15.89 -7.05
CA LEU A 473 -15.46 -17.18 -6.35
C LEU A 473 -14.41 -18.14 -6.95
N SER A 474 -13.84 -17.80 -8.10
CA SER A 474 -12.68 -18.50 -8.66
C SER A 474 -11.34 -18.02 -8.07
N ARG A 475 -11.37 -16.90 -7.32
CA ARG A 475 -10.21 -16.25 -6.68
C ARG A 475 -10.44 -16.04 -5.19
N VAL A 476 -10.72 -17.13 -4.46
CA VAL A 476 -10.84 -17.11 -3.00
C VAL A 476 -9.46 -17.11 -2.35
N ILE A 477 -9.21 -16.21 -1.41
CA ILE A 477 -7.92 -16.08 -0.72
C ILE A 477 -7.95 -16.83 0.61
N SER A 478 -9.06 -16.69 1.35
CA SER A 478 -9.22 -17.27 2.67
C SER A 478 -10.63 -17.79 2.87
N ARG A 479 -10.75 -18.88 3.63
CA ARG A 479 -12.00 -19.53 3.97
C ARG A 479 -12.00 -19.86 5.46
N THR A 480 -13.06 -19.53 6.16
CA THR A 480 -13.26 -19.90 7.57
C THR A 480 -14.73 -20.13 7.84
N THR A 481 -15.06 -21.17 8.62
CA THR A 481 -16.44 -21.46 9.01
C THR A 481 -16.70 -20.93 10.42
N LEU A 482 -17.77 -20.14 10.57
CA LEU A 482 -18.32 -19.66 11.82
C LEU A 482 -19.45 -20.61 12.26
N PRO A 483 -19.26 -21.38 13.35
CA PRO A 483 -20.31 -22.23 13.89
C PRO A 483 -21.52 -21.40 14.35
N VAL A 484 -22.74 -21.92 14.14
CA VAL A 484 -23.99 -21.23 14.53
C VAL A 484 -24.05 -20.89 16.03
N LEU A 485 -23.40 -21.70 16.87
CA LEU A 485 -23.33 -21.49 18.32
C LEU A 485 -22.52 -20.24 18.71
N ASP A 486 -21.54 -19.88 17.90
CA ASP A 486 -20.66 -18.74 18.15
C ASP A 486 -21.28 -17.40 17.67
N ILE A 487 -22.38 -17.47 16.91
CA ILE A 487 -23.13 -16.29 16.46
C ILE A 487 -23.76 -15.57 17.66
N GLN A 488 -23.32 -14.33 17.85
CA GLN A 488 -23.82 -13.41 18.86
C GLN A 488 -24.92 -12.53 18.26
N VAL A 489 -26.02 -12.42 18.98
CA VAL A 489 -27.13 -11.49 18.70
C VAL A 489 -27.41 -10.76 20.01
N GLY A 490 -27.59 -9.44 19.98
CA GLY A 490 -27.81 -8.70 21.22
C GLY A 490 -29.20 -8.88 21.79
N ALA A 491 -29.35 -8.51 23.06
CA ALA A 491 -30.63 -8.58 23.76
C ALA A 491 -31.66 -7.61 23.13
N ILE A 492 -32.94 -7.96 23.18
CA ILE A 492 -34.02 -7.04 22.81
C ILE A 492 -33.90 -5.82 23.73
N SER A 493 -33.52 -4.67 23.18
CA SER A 493 -33.48 -3.42 23.94
C SER A 493 -34.91 -3.00 24.27
N THR A 494 -35.15 -2.63 25.52
CA THR A 494 -36.44 -2.07 25.97
C THR A 494 -36.60 -0.59 25.59
N GLU A 495 -35.63 -0.02 24.88
CA GLU A 495 -35.65 1.35 24.39
C GLU A 495 -36.10 1.39 22.93
N VAL A 496 -36.94 2.37 22.62
CA VAL A 496 -37.55 2.55 21.29
C VAL A 496 -36.46 2.81 20.25
N GLY A 497 -36.24 1.83 19.34
CA GLY A 497 -35.83 2.13 17.96
C GLY A 497 -34.55 1.51 17.42
N LEU A 498 -33.72 0.81 18.19
CA LEU A 498 -32.52 0.14 17.63
C LEU A 498 -32.29 -1.24 18.29
N PRO A 499 -32.14 -2.34 17.51
CA PRO A 499 -31.76 -3.64 18.07
C PRO A 499 -30.39 -3.50 18.74
N SER A 500 -30.22 -4.09 19.93
CA SER A 500 -28.88 -4.26 20.51
C SER A 500 -28.12 -5.20 19.57
N LEU A 501 -27.13 -4.67 18.86
CA LEU A 501 -26.28 -5.46 17.98
C LEU A 501 -25.00 -5.81 18.72
N VAL A 502 -24.69 -7.10 18.80
CA VAL A 502 -23.44 -7.59 19.36
C VAL A 502 -22.55 -8.06 18.23
N GLU A 503 -21.28 -7.68 18.31
CA GLU A 503 -20.28 -8.07 17.33
C GLU A 503 -19.94 -9.56 17.47
N THR A 504 -20.13 -10.31 16.38
CA THR A 504 -19.61 -11.67 16.25
C THR A 504 -18.22 -11.62 15.66
N LYS A 505 -17.24 -11.94 16.50
CA LYS A 505 -15.80 -11.84 16.20
C LYS A 505 -15.28 -13.17 15.65
N LEU A 506 -15.02 -13.23 14.34
CA LEU A 506 -14.49 -14.41 13.67
C LEU A 506 -12.97 -14.25 13.40
N PRO A 507 -12.09 -14.94 14.15
CA PRO A 507 -10.68 -15.01 13.79
C PRO A 507 -10.53 -15.77 12.47
N ILE A 508 -9.74 -15.23 11.54
CA ILE A 508 -9.41 -15.90 10.28
C ILE A 508 -7.92 -16.23 10.25
N THR A 509 -7.52 -17.15 9.36
CA THR A 509 -6.09 -17.33 9.08
C THR A 509 -5.55 -16.01 8.51
N PRO A 510 -4.46 -15.45 9.08
CA PRO A 510 -3.94 -14.15 8.66
C PRO A 510 -3.73 -14.07 7.15
N THR A 511 -4.46 -13.18 6.51
CA THR A 511 -4.53 -13.06 5.06
C THR A 511 -3.99 -11.71 4.64
N PHE A 512 -2.99 -11.69 3.77
CA PHE A 512 -2.39 -10.44 3.32
C PHE A 512 -3.30 -9.79 2.29
N LEU A 513 -3.65 -8.52 2.50
CA LEU A 513 -4.42 -7.72 1.56
C LEU A 513 -3.54 -6.57 1.06
N THR A 514 -3.44 -6.45 -0.26
CA THR A 514 -2.66 -5.42 -0.93
C THR A 514 -3.46 -4.11 -1.00
N ALA A 515 -2.79 -2.99 -0.80
CA ALA A 515 -3.35 -1.64 -0.96
C ALA A 515 -3.83 -1.40 -2.40
N GLY A 516 -4.89 -0.60 -2.54
CA GLY A 516 -5.45 -0.20 -3.84
C GLY A 516 -6.23 -1.30 -4.56
N ARG A 517 -6.32 -2.52 -4.00
CA ARG A 517 -7.18 -3.59 -4.51
C ARG A 517 -8.53 -3.61 -3.77
N ARG A 518 -9.57 -4.04 -4.49
CA ARG A 518 -10.89 -4.34 -3.90
C ARG A 518 -10.96 -5.81 -3.54
N TYR A 519 -11.53 -6.07 -2.38
CA TYR A 519 -11.78 -7.42 -1.86
C TYR A 519 -13.25 -7.54 -1.48
N ALA A 520 -13.73 -8.78 -1.33
CA ALA A 520 -15.06 -9.06 -0.85
C ALA A 520 -15.03 -9.97 0.38
N ILE A 521 -15.95 -9.70 1.31
CA ILE A 521 -16.36 -10.66 2.33
C ILE A 521 -17.65 -11.31 1.84
N VAL A 522 -17.59 -12.61 1.54
CA VAL A 522 -18.74 -13.41 1.12
C VAL A 522 -19.20 -14.29 2.27
N LEU A 523 -20.50 -14.27 2.57
CA LEU A 523 -21.12 -15.15 3.55
C LEU A 523 -21.94 -16.21 2.81
N VAL A 524 -21.67 -17.48 3.10
CA VAL A 524 -22.42 -18.62 2.55
C VAL A 524 -23.01 -19.43 3.70
N THR A 525 -24.33 -19.62 3.72
CA THR A 525 -25.02 -20.32 4.82
C THR A 525 -26.23 -21.10 4.31
N THR A 526 -26.59 -22.16 5.02
CA THR A 526 -27.88 -22.87 4.84
C THR A 526 -28.94 -22.45 5.86
N GLY A 527 -28.54 -21.69 6.88
CA GLY A 527 -29.40 -21.20 7.96
C GLY A 527 -30.02 -19.84 7.65
N ASP A 528 -31.24 -19.63 8.18
CA ASP A 528 -32.01 -18.39 8.05
C ASP A 528 -31.55 -17.29 9.03
N HIS A 529 -30.34 -16.79 8.82
CA HIS A 529 -29.79 -15.67 9.58
C HIS A 529 -30.12 -14.33 8.95
N TYR A 530 -30.07 -13.28 9.77
CA TYR A 530 -30.29 -11.90 9.34
C TYR A 530 -29.03 -11.08 9.64
N VAL A 531 -28.49 -10.45 8.62
CA VAL A 531 -27.32 -9.56 8.74
C VAL A 531 -27.79 -8.12 8.91
N ALA A 532 -27.12 -7.38 9.78
CA ALA A 532 -27.39 -5.97 10.00
C ALA A 532 -26.79 -5.13 8.85
N MET A 533 -27.55 -4.14 8.39
CA MET A 533 -27.13 -3.21 7.34
C MET A 533 -27.00 -1.79 7.89
N THR A 534 -26.22 -0.95 7.21
CA THR A 534 -26.02 0.47 7.51
C THR A 534 -25.98 1.30 6.24
N ASN A 535 -26.34 2.58 6.34
CA ASN A 535 -26.33 3.56 5.25
C ASN A 535 -25.58 4.85 5.62
N ILE A 536 -24.95 4.89 6.80
CA ILE A 536 -24.30 6.10 7.35
C ILE A 536 -22.86 6.23 6.81
N ASP A 537 -22.22 5.10 6.49
CA ASP A 537 -20.77 5.02 6.25
C ASP A 537 -20.41 4.54 4.83
N ASN A 538 -21.31 4.66 3.84
CA ASN A 538 -21.05 4.19 2.47
C ASN A 538 -19.80 4.82 1.83
N GLY A 539 -19.46 6.05 2.23
CA GLY A 539 -18.24 6.74 1.79
C GLY A 539 -16.94 6.10 2.32
N VAL A 540 -17.02 5.33 3.41
CA VAL A 540 -15.88 4.69 4.08
C VAL A 540 -15.57 3.32 3.45
N VAL A 541 -16.59 2.53 3.11
CA VAL A 541 -16.40 1.17 2.55
C VAL A 541 -15.93 1.21 1.08
N GLN A 542 -16.36 2.23 0.33
CA GLN A 542 -16.05 2.41 -1.10
C GLN A 542 -16.27 1.14 -1.95
N GLY A 543 -17.30 0.40 -1.60
CA GLY A 543 -17.70 -0.87 -2.20
C GLY A 543 -19.21 -0.97 -2.34
N THR A 544 -19.72 -2.18 -2.47
CA THR A 544 -21.14 -2.43 -2.74
C THR A 544 -21.55 -3.75 -2.11
N PHE A 545 -22.76 -3.78 -1.56
CA PHE A 545 -23.37 -5.01 -1.09
C PHE A 545 -23.98 -5.79 -2.27
N PHE A 546 -23.65 -7.06 -2.42
CA PHE A 546 -24.16 -7.94 -3.46
C PHE A 546 -24.97 -9.09 -2.88
N VAL A 547 -26.02 -9.45 -3.62
CA VAL A 547 -26.77 -10.68 -3.40
C VAL A 547 -26.56 -11.61 -4.59
N SER A 548 -26.41 -12.90 -4.32
CA SER A 548 -26.31 -13.91 -5.39
C SER A 548 -27.70 -14.33 -5.86
N THR A 549 -27.86 -14.55 -7.16
CA THR A 549 -29.03 -15.20 -7.75
C THR A 549 -28.53 -16.04 -8.91
N ASP A 550 -28.81 -17.36 -8.87
CA ASP A 550 -28.43 -18.29 -9.94
C ASP A 550 -26.91 -18.29 -10.24
N GLY A 551 -26.11 -18.35 -9.20
CA GLY A 551 -24.68 -18.66 -9.27
C GLY A 551 -23.78 -17.46 -9.51
N ALA A 552 -24.36 -16.29 -9.74
CA ALA A 552 -23.61 -15.08 -9.97
C ALA A 552 -24.18 -13.86 -9.23
N PHE A 553 -23.28 -12.94 -8.92
CA PHE A 553 -23.57 -11.69 -8.21
C PHE A 553 -24.05 -10.63 -9.22
N PHE A 554 -25.36 -10.53 -9.44
CA PHE A 554 -25.93 -9.61 -10.44
C PHE A 554 -26.57 -8.34 -9.85
N ALA A 555 -26.99 -8.36 -8.58
CA ALA A 555 -27.74 -7.26 -7.96
C ALA A 555 -26.93 -6.60 -6.83
N GLY A 556 -26.32 -5.46 -7.13
CA GLY A 556 -25.62 -4.62 -6.15
C GLY A 556 -26.57 -3.60 -5.51
N ASN A 557 -26.67 -3.59 -4.18
CA ASN A 557 -27.31 -2.54 -3.41
C ASN A 557 -26.30 -1.41 -3.17
N LEU A 558 -26.59 -0.23 -3.73
CA LEU A 558 -25.74 0.97 -3.64
C LEU A 558 -26.10 1.86 -2.42
N VAL A 559 -27.17 1.52 -1.70
CA VAL A 559 -27.76 2.36 -0.64
C VAL A 559 -27.42 1.83 0.74
N ASP A 560 -27.53 0.52 0.96
CA ASP A 560 -27.22 -0.11 2.24
C ASP A 560 -26.01 -1.04 2.10
N ASP A 561 -25.05 -0.91 3.02
CA ASP A 561 -23.88 -1.76 3.15
C ASP A 561 -24.03 -2.72 4.35
N MET A 562 -23.41 -3.89 4.26
CA MET A 562 -23.37 -4.85 5.37
C MET A 562 -22.53 -4.30 6.51
N LYS A 563 -23.10 -4.26 7.72
CA LYS A 563 -22.38 -3.83 8.91
C LYS A 563 -21.25 -4.81 9.24
N MET A 564 -20.01 -4.35 9.17
CA MET A 564 -18.83 -5.17 9.47
C MET A 564 -17.67 -4.35 10.05
N ARG A 565 -16.78 -5.06 10.74
CA ARG A 565 -15.49 -4.57 11.21
C ARG A 565 -14.36 -5.43 10.67
N LEU A 566 -13.29 -4.82 10.18
CA LEU A 566 -12.11 -5.54 9.73
C LEU A 566 -10.93 -5.25 10.66
N TYR A 567 -10.35 -6.33 11.18
CA TYR A 567 -9.22 -6.27 12.10
C TYR A 567 -7.95 -6.72 11.42
N PHE A 568 -6.95 -5.85 11.42
CA PHE A 568 -5.63 -6.11 10.88
C PHE A 568 -4.63 -6.41 12.00
N ALA A 569 -3.62 -7.20 11.69
CA ALA A 569 -2.55 -7.54 12.64
C ALA A 569 -1.73 -6.28 12.99
N ARG A 570 -1.52 -6.06 14.29
CA ARG A 570 -0.54 -5.10 14.83
C ARG A 570 0.55 -5.87 15.58
N PHE A 571 1.77 -5.75 15.13
CA PHE A 571 2.92 -6.50 15.61
C PHE A 571 3.56 -5.84 16.82
N GLU A 572 3.99 -6.66 17.79
CA GLU A 572 4.60 -6.17 19.03
C GLU A 572 6.06 -5.72 18.85
N ARG A 573 6.72 -6.21 17.80
CA ARG A 573 8.14 -5.97 17.50
C ARG A 573 8.30 -5.59 16.05
N THR A 574 9.33 -4.82 15.72
CA THR A 574 9.71 -4.42 14.35
C THR A 574 10.78 -5.32 13.73
N ARG A 575 11.40 -6.19 14.54
CA ARG A 575 12.33 -7.22 14.09
C ARG A 575 12.21 -8.48 14.93
N LEU A 576 12.23 -9.65 14.28
CA LEU A 576 12.19 -10.95 14.94
C LEU A 576 13.03 -11.97 14.17
N SER A 577 13.94 -12.67 14.86
CA SER A 577 14.64 -13.83 14.31
C SER A 577 14.00 -15.11 14.81
N VAL A 578 13.61 -15.98 13.88
CA VAL A 578 12.93 -17.25 14.14
C VAL A 578 13.89 -18.39 13.81
N GLU A 579 14.26 -19.18 14.81
CA GLU A 579 15.16 -20.33 14.64
C GLU A 579 14.42 -21.54 14.07
N LEU A 580 15.03 -22.14 13.06
CA LEU A 580 14.54 -23.33 12.38
C LEU A 580 15.43 -24.54 12.70
N LYS A 581 14.95 -25.74 12.39
CA LYS A 581 15.77 -26.94 12.44
C LYS A 581 16.97 -26.79 11.49
N ALA A 582 18.13 -27.23 11.95
CA ALA A 582 19.36 -27.18 11.16
C ALA A 582 19.27 -28.09 9.94
N LEU A 583 19.90 -27.67 8.85
CA LEU A 583 20.08 -28.50 7.67
C LEU A 583 21.30 -29.38 7.87
N GLN A 584 21.21 -30.63 7.45
CA GLN A 584 22.28 -31.62 7.57
C GLN A 584 22.53 -32.24 6.19
N LEU A 585 23.77 -32.64 5.94
CA LEU A 585 24.11 -33.47 4.79
C LEU A 585 25.39 -34.25 5.10
N ALA A 586 25.30 -35.57 5.05
CA ALA A 586 26.48 -36.41 5.14
C ALA A 586 27.43 -36.14 3.97
N GLY A 587 28.70 -35.84 4.27
CA GLY A 587 29.69 -35.48 3.24
C GLY A 587 29.77 -33.97 2.92
N GLY A 588 29.07 -33.12 3.69
CA GLY A 588 29.23 -31.67 3.71
C GLY A 588 28.34 -30.92 2.71
N ILE A 589 27.93 -29.71 3.09
CA ILE A 589 27.01 -28.85 2.32
C ILE A 589 27.80 -27.79 1.56
N LEU A 590 27.52 -27.62 0.27
CA LEU A 590 28.11 -26.56 -0.55
C LEU A 590 27.06 -25.58 -1.06
N ASP A 591 25.87 -26.08 -1.39
CA ASP A 591 24.77 -25.28 -1.91
C ASP A 591 23.47 -25.55 -1.15
N LEU A 592 22.67 -24.52 -1.03
CA LEU A 592 21.39 -24.46 -0.35
C LEU A 592 20.33 -23.95 -1.31
N ASP A 593 19.18 -24.59 -1.31
CA ASP A 593 18.00 -24.16 -2.05
C ASP A 593 16.80 -24.15 -1.10
N VAL A 594 16.25 -22.97 -0.84
CA VAL A 594 15.12 -22.79 0.07
C VAL A 594 13.95 -22.21 -0.73
N LEU A 595 12.95 -23.05 -0.95
CA LEU A 595 11.65 -22.69 -1.48
C LEU A 595 10.67 -22.58 -0.32
N HIS A 596 9.99 -21.44 -0.16
CA HIS A 596 8.94 -21.31 0.84
C HIS A 596 7.80 -20.43 0.33
N PRO A 597 6.54 -20.72 0.70
CA PRO A 597 5.47 -19.76 0.54
C PRO A 597 5.70 -18.60 1.50
N GLY A 598 5.38 -17.38 1.09
CA GLY A 598 5.65 -16.21 1.93
C GLY A 598 5.21 -14.93 1.28
N VAL A 599 5.01 -13.92 2.12
CA VAL A 599 4.71 -12.55 1.67
C VAL A 599 5.73 -11.65 2.34
N THR A 600 6.49 -10.94 1.51
CA THR A 600 7.37 -9.85 1.97
C THR A 600 6.80 -8.55 1.41
N PRO A 601 6.04 -7.79 2.22
CA PRO A 601 5.46 -6.53 1.77
C PRO A 601 6.53 -5.51 1.36
N PRO A 602 6.18 -4.51 0.53
CA PRO A 602 7.06 -3.38 0.27
C PRO A 602 7.53 -2.73 1.58
N ALA A 603 8.78 -2.27 1.61
CA ALA A 603 9.46 -1.74 2.81
C ALA A 603 9.71 -2.74 3.98
N CYS A 604 9.36 -4.02 3.84
CA CYS A 604 9.77 -5.08 4.77
C CYS A 604 10.96 -5.89 4.20
N ARG A 605 11.66 -6.63 5.06
CA ARG A 605 12.77 -7.50 4.67
C ARG A 605 12.67 -8.86 5.35
N THR A 606 12.85 -9.92 4.56
CA THR A 606 12.98 -11.30 5.03
C THR A 606 14.39 -11.77 4.72
N ASP A 607 15.16 -12.13 5.73
CA ASP A 607 16.52 -12.66 5.59
C ASP A 607 16.56 -14.11 6.05
N ILE A 608 17.08 -15.00 5.19
CA ILE A 608 17.40 -16.36 5.58
C ILE A 608 18.86 -16.35 5.99
N GLU A 609 19.17 -16.78 7.21
CA GLU A 609 20.52 -16.71 7.77
C GLU A 609 20.97 -18.09 8.22
N VAL A 610 22.25 -18.38 7.99
CA VAL A 610 22.92 -19.59 8.44
C VAL A 610 24.06 -19.24 9.39
N GLN A 611 24.40 -20.17 10.27
CA GLN A 611 25.52 -19.99 11.18
C GLN A 611 26.80 -20.60 10.60
N VAL A 612 27.83 -19.77 10.39
CA VAL A 612 29.17 -20.19 9.95
C VAL A 612 30.21 -19.57 10.88
N ASN A 613 31.16 -20.37 11.36
CA ASN A 613 32.21 -19.93 12.31
C ASN A 613 31.67 -19.21 13.57
N GLY A 614 30.48 -19.61 14.04
CA GLY A 614 29.83 -19.02 15.21
C GLY A 614 29.06 -17.71 14.96
N ALA A 615 29.19 -17.11 13.77
CA ALA A 615 28.46 -15.91 13.38
C ALA A 615 27.24 -16.26 12.50
N TRP A 616 26.15 -15.53 12.70
CA TRP A 616 24.98 -15.61 11.83
C TRP A 616 25.17 -14.71 10.63
N VAL A 617 25.07 -15.28 9.44
CA VAL A 617 25.30 -14.59 8.17
C VAL A 617 24.09 -14.81 7.27
N ALA A 618 23.56 -13.74 6.69
CA ALA A 618 22.47 -13.82 5.74
C ALA A 618 22.92 -14.44 4.42
N LEU A 619 22.04 -15.23 3.80
CA LEU A 619 22.16 -15.62 2.40
C LEU A 619 21.90 -14.38 1.55
N ASP A 620 22.96 -13.61 1.31
CA ASP A 620 22.94 -12.38 0.53
C ASP A 620 23.90 -12.49 -0.66
N GLY A 621 23.61 -11.76 -1.73
CA GLY A 621 24.41 -11.71 -2.95
C GLY A 621 25.64 -10.79 -2.86
N ASP A 622 25.74 -9.98 -1.80
CA ASP A 622 26.89 -9.14 -1.52
C ASP A 622 28.11 -9.95 -1.04
N THR A 623 29.30 -9.35 -1.11
CA THR A 623 30.60 -9.97 -0.75
C THR A 623 30.69 -10.53 0.69
N SER A 624 29.68 -10.28 1.53
CA SER A 624 29.58 -10.74 2.92
C SER A 624 28.77 -12.03 3.12
N GLY A 625 28.35 -12.74 2.07
CA GLY A 625 27.65 -14.03 2.18
C GLY A 625 28.48 -15.13 2.88
N PRO A 626 27.84 -16.20 3.40
CA PRO A 626 28.53 -17.26 4.12
C PRO A 626 29.45 -18.09 3.21
N ASP A 627 30.69 -18.33 3.65
CA ASP A 627 31.60 -19.22 2.92
C ASP A 627 31.34 -20.68 3.27
N LEU A 628 30.87 -21.45 2.29
CA LEU A 628 30.56 -22.87 2.42
C LEU A 628 31.63 -23.79 1.81
N SER A 629 32.77 -23.26 1.36
CA SER A 629 33.84 -24.08 0.78
C SER A 629 34.47 -25.06 1.76
N GLY A 630 34.31 -24.83 3.07
CA GLY A 630 34.72 -25.74 4.15
C GLY A 630 33.84 -26.99 4.29
N LEU A 631 32.77 -27.12 3.50
CA LEU A 631 31.85 -28.27 3.47
C LEU A 631 31.30 -28.65 4.86
N PRO A 632 30.65 -27.72 5.59
CA PRO A 632 30.06 -28.02 6.89
C PRO A 632 28.98 -29.11 6.76
N ALA A 633 28.98 -30.10 7.65
CA ALA A 633 28.00 -31.19 7.65
C ALA A 633 26.64 -30.79 8.26
N ILE A 634 26.62 -29.73 9.09
CA ILE A 634 25.43 -29.20 9.76
C ILE A 634 25.45 -27.68 9.62
N LEU A 635 24.34 -27.10 9.18
CA LEU A 635 24.13 -25.66 9.09
C LEU A 635 22.88 -25.27 9.90
N PRO A 636 23.04 -24.67 11.09
CA PRO A 636 21.94 -24.03 11.80
C PRO A 636 21.29 -22.95 10.93
N LEU A 637 19.96 -22.92 10.91
CA LEU A 637 19.16 -22.07 10.04
C LEU A 637 18.23 -21.18 10.86
N ARG A 638 18.10 -19.91 10.48
CA ARG A 638 17.07 -19.01 11.02
C ARG A 638 16.53 -18.08 9.96
N VAL A 639 15.34 -17.54 10.19
CA VAL A 639 14.72 -16.52 9.36
C VAL A 639 14.55 -15.25 10.18
N THR A 640 15.16 -14.15 9.74
CA THR A 640 14.99 -12.83 10.34
C THR A 640 13.95 -12.04 9.56
N LEU A 641 12.91 -11.62 10.25
CA LEU A 641 11.81 -10.81 9.75
C LEU A 641 12.00 -9.38 10.24
N THR A 642 12.05 -8.41 9.33
CA THR A 642 12.16 -6.98 9.64
C THR A 642 11.02 -6.22 8.96
N GLY A 643 10.34 -5.37 9.71
CA GLY A 643 9.20 -4.58 9.24
C GLY A 643 8.85 -3.46 10.23
N THR A 644 7.57 -3.13 10.31
CA THR A 644 7.00 -2.11 11.20
C THR A 644 5.98 -2.73 12.15
N THR A 645 5.43 -1.94 13.06
CA THR A 645 4.34 -2.38 13.95
C THR A 645 3.03 -2.65 13.22
N ASP A 646 2.81 -2.07 12.04
CA ASP A 646 1.58 -2.23 11.27
C ASP A 646 1.73 -3.20 10.08
N LEU A 647 2.97 -3.56 9.73
CA LEU A 647 3.28 -4.38 8.57
C LEU A 647 4.54 -5.22 8.81
N MET A 648 4.42 -6.54 8.64
CA MET A 648 5.53 -7.49 8.78
C MET A 648 5.54 -8.50 7.65
N PRO A 649 6.72 -9.04 7.30
CA PRO A 649 6.78 -10.20 6.43
C PRO A 649 6.36 -11.48 7.17
N GLY A 650 5.88 -12.46 6.42
CA GLY A 650 5.52 -13.78 6.92
C GLY A 650 6.01 -14.87 5.98
N PHE A 651 6.30 -16.04 6.54
CA PHE A 651 6.79 -17.20 5.78
C PHE A 651 6.07 -18.47 6.22
N GLY A 652 5.86 -19.39 5.27
CA GLY A 652 5.24 -20.67 5.52
C GLY A 652 6.26 -21.77 5.73
N LEU A 653 5.99 -22.60 6.73
CA LEU A 653 6.62 -23.89 6.98
C LEU A 653 5.98 -24.96 6.10
N THR A 654 4.65 -25.01 6.09
CA THR A 654 3.90 -25.96 5.26
C THR A 654 4.02 -25.60 3.79
N GLY A 655 4.42 -26.57 2.97
CA GLY A 655 4.64 -26.36 1.54
C GLY A 655 5.99 -25.71 1.24
N SER A 656 6.90 -25.66 2.22
CA SER A 656 8.29 -25.29 2.00
C SER A 656 9.16 -26.51 1.64
N GLN A 657 10.30 -26.25 1.03
CA GLN A 657 11.32 -27.24 0.70
C GLN A 657 12.69 -26.59 0.89
N ALA A 658 13.52 -27.17 1.74
CA ALA A 658 14.93 -26.85 1.85
C ALA A 658 15.75 -28.04 1.36
N VAL A 659 16.59 -27.81 0.35
CA VAL A 659 17.49 -28.80 -0.21
C VAL A 659 18.92 -28.36 0.07
N ALA A 660 19.64 -29.16 0.86
CA ALA A 660 21.08 -29.04 1.02
C ALA A 660 21.75 -29.97 0.02
N THR A 661 22.69 -29.47 -0.77
CA THR A 661 23.34 -30.25 -1.83
C THR A 661 24.84 -30.06 -1.84
N ARG A 662 25.51 -31.05 -2.44
CA ARG A 662 26.91 -31.00 -2.81
C ARG A 662 27.06 -31.51 -4.24
N PRO A 663 27.65 -30.76 -5.17
CA PRO A 663 27.90 -31.23 -6.53
C PRO A 663 29.04 -32.26 -6.58
N LYS A 664 28.99 -33.15 -7.57
CA LYS A 664 30.12 -34.01 -7.95
C LYS A 664 31.19 -33.18 -8.64
N THR A 665 32.37 -33.77 -8.80
CA THR A 665 33.51 -33.20 -9.54
C THR A 665 33.56 -33.63 -11.00
N ALA A 666 32.57 -34.39 -11.48
CA ALA A 666 32.43 -34.78 -12.88
C ALA A 666 30.94 -34.80 -13.28
N PHE A 667 30.66 -34.54 -14.56
CA PHE A 667 29.34 -34.71 -15.17
C PHE A 667 29.45 -35.44 -16.49
N THR A 668 28.36 -36.09 -16.90
CA THR A 668 28.20 -36.66 -18.24
C THR A 668 26.82 -36.32 -18.76
N TRP A 669 26.77 -35.58 -19.86
CA TRP A 669 25.54 -35.23 -20.56
C TRP A 669 25.47 -35.97 -21.89
N VAL A 670 24.27 -36.38 -22.28
CA VAL A 670 24.01 -37.08 -23.54
C VAL A 670 22.80 -36.43 -24.21
N SER A 671 22.93 -36.10 -25.50
CA SER A 671 21.84 -35.54 -26.30
C SER A 671 20.80 -36.61 -26.69
N GLU A 672 19.63 -36.15 -27.10
CA GLU A 672 18.74 -36.98 -27.91
C GLU A 672 19.37 -37.35 -29.26
N ALA A 673 18.87 -38.41 -29.88
CA ALA A 673 19.35 -38.88 -31.17
C ALA A 673 19.00 -37.88 -32.28
N ARG A 674 20.01 -37.43 -33.03
CA ARG A 674 19.85 -36.60 -34.22
C ARG A 674 19.81 -37.47 -35.47
N THR A 675 18.74 -37.34 -36.25
CA THR A 675 18.63 -38.01 -37.56
C THR A 675 18.93 -37.00 -38.67
N LEU A 676 19.89 -37.33 -39.53
CA LEU A 676 20.32 -36.49 -40.64
C LEU A 676 19.50 -36.79 -41.90
N GLY A 677 19.28 -35.77 -42.72
CA GLY A 677 18.57 -35.90 -44.00
C GLY A 677 19.37 -36.64 -45.08
N SER A 678 20.70 -36.71 -44.94
CA SER A 678 21.63 -37.47 -45.77
C SER A 678 22.78 -38.00 -44.90
N PRO A 679 23.35 -39.18 -45.17
CA PRO A 679 24.55 -39.64 -44.48
C PRO A 679 25.71 -38.67 -44.67
N THR A 680 26.37 -38.30 -43.57
CA THR A 680 27.50 -37.36 -43.58
C THR A 680 28.82 -38.05 -43.29
N THR A 681 29.92 -37.44 -43.70
CA THR A 681 31.29 -37.85 -43.34
C THR A 681 31.96 -36.91 -42.33
N SER A 682 31.33 -35.77 -42.03
CA SER A 682 31.86 -34.82 -41.05
C SER A 682 30.76 -34.16 -40.22
N VAL A 683 30.95 -34.15 -38.91
CA VAL A 683 30.08 -33.47 -37.94
C VAL A 683 30.92 -32.44 -37.19
N LYS A 684 30.40 -31.23 -37.04
CA LYS A 684 31.02 -30.14 -36.28
C LYS A 684 30.11 -29.76 -35.12
N VAL A 685 30.65 -29.79 -33.92
CA VAL A 685 29.97 -29.43 -32.68
C VAL A 685 30.67 -28.22 -32.07
N VAL A 686 29.91 -27.17 -31.78
CA VAL A 686 30.43 -25.98 -31.10
C VAL A 686 29.78 -25.90 -29.72
N THR A 687 30.60 -25.72 -28.68
CA THR A 687 30.13 -25.58 -27.30
C THR A 687 30.74 -24.35 -26.64
N ASP A 688 29.93 -23.64 -25.86
CA ASP A 688 30.38 -22.46 -25.11
C ASP A 688 30.51 -22.81 -23.62
N LEU A 689 31.75 -22.87 -23.14
CA LEU A 689 32.13 -23.22 -21.77
C LEU A 689 32.31 -21.93 -20.94
N GLN A 690 31.43 -21.72 -19.97
CA GLN A 690 31.48 -20.55 -19.08
C GLN A 690 32.13 -20.89 -17.75
N HIS A 691 32.89 -19.94 -17.20
CA HIS A 691 33.71 -20.13 -15.99
C HIS A 691 34.70 -21.29 -16.12
N PHE A 692 35.12 -21.60 -17.35
CA PHE A 692 36.08 -22.66 -17.64
C PHE A 692 37.51 -22.15 -17.48
N GLU A 693 38.34 -22.87 -16.73
CA GLU A 693 39.74 -22.57 -16.51
C GLU A 693 40.53 -23.86 -16.76
N GLU A 694 41.34 -23.86 -17.83
CA GLU A 694 42.09 -25.05 -18.29
C GLU A 694 42.96 -25.69 -17.20
N ALA A 695 43.46 -24.90 -16.23
CA ALA A 695 44.26 -25.40 -15.12
C ALA A 695 43.46 -26.24 -14.11
N ASN A 696 42.15 -26.03 -14.02
CA ASN A 696 41.27 -26.59 -13.00
C ASN A 696 40.22 -27.54 -13.58
N HIS A 697 39.94 -27.44 -14.89
CA HIS A 697 38.79 -28.08 -15.54
C HIS A 697 39.19 -28.86 -16.79
N ASP A 698 38.41 -29.90 -17.10
CA ASP A 698 38.51 -30.67 -18.34
C ASP A 698 37.10 -30.87 -18.93
N CYS A 699 36.99 -30.89 -20.26
CA CYS A 699 35.73 -31.07 -20.98
C CYS A 699 35.94 -31.80 -22.31
N THR A 700 35.54 -33.06 -22.38
CA THR A 700 35.66 -33.89 -23.58
C THR A 700 34.31 -34.04 -24.28
N ILE A 701 34.30 -33.88 -25.60
CA ILE A 701 33.11 -34.05 -26.45
C ILE A 701 33.34 -35.27 -27.35
N THR A 702 32.36 -36.17 -27.38
CA THR A 702 32.37 -37.40 -28.17
C THR A 702 31.05 -37.57 -28.91
N LEU A 703 31.05 -38.24 -30.05
CA LEU A 703 29.83 -38.64 -30.74
C LEU A 703 29.51 -40.10 -30.44
N LEU A 704 28.23 -40.36 -30.16
CA LEU A 704 27.67 -41.69 -30.10
C LEU A 704 27.07 -42.04 -31.47
N THR A 705 27.51 -43.15 -32.06
CA THR A 705 27.15 -43.55 -33.43
C THR A 705 26.68 -45.01 -33.51
N GLY A 706 26.08 -45.38 -34.65
CA GLY A 706 25.54 -46.72 -34.91
C GLY A 706 24.07 -46.87 -34.51
N ALA A 707 23.43 -47.97 -34.94
CA ALA A 707 21.99 -48.18 -34.81
C ALA A 707 21.46 -48.19 -33.35
N GLY A 708 22.32 -48.50 -32.38
CA GLY A 708 22.02 -48.44 -30.95
C GLY A 708 22.71 -47.31 -30.19
N LEU A 709 23.41 -46.39 -30.88
CA LEU A 709 24.20 -45.31 -30.27
C LEU A 709 25.24 -45.80 -29.24
N THR A 710 25.83 -46.97 -29.48
CA THR A 710 26.85 -47.57 -28.61
C THR A 710 28.28 -47.38 -29.11
N GLY A 711 28.47 -47.04 -30.39
CA GLY A 711 29.76 -46.66 -30.93
C GLY A 711 30.17 -45.30 -30.38
N THR A 712 31.44 -45.09 -30.07
CA THR A 712 31.96 -43.79 -29.59
C THR A 712 33.04 -43.30 -30.54
N GLU A 713 32.90 -42.07 -31.03
CA GLU A 713 33.88 -41.37 -31.86
C GLU A 713 34.44 -40.17 -31.09
N ALA A 714 35.76 -40.05 -31.05
CA ALA A 714 36.44 -38.89 -30.45
C ALA A 714 36.64 -37.79 -31.49
N ALA A 715 36.73 -36.53 -31.04
CA ALA A 715 36.98 -35.43 -31.95
C ALA A 715 38.41 -35.54 -32.53
N ASP A 716 38.53 -35.42 -33.85
CA ASP A 716 39.84 -35.37 -34.54
C ASP A 716 40.54 -34.03 -34.33
N VAL A 717 39.75 -32.97 -34.26
CA VAL A 717 40.21 -31.60 -34.05
C VAL A 717 39.39 -30.95 -32.96
N VAL A 718 40.08 -30.33 -31.99
CA VAL A 718 39.49 -29.50 -30.94
C VAL A 718 40.18 -28.14 -30.97
N GLU A 719 39.40 -27.08 -31.21
CA GLU A 719 39.89 -25.71 -31.24
C GLU A 719 39.16 -24.87 -30.19
N ASP A 720 39.93 -24.19 -29.34
CA ASP A 720 39.40 -23.30 -28.31
C ASP A 720 39.67 -21.84 -28.66
N VAL A 721 38.62 -21.02 -28.55
CA VAL A 721 38.69 -19.57 -28.71
C VAL A 721 38.11 -18.91 -27.47
N VAL A 722 38.91 -18.09 -26.80
CA VAL A 722 38.43 -17.26 -25.68
C VAL A 722 37.70 -16.05 -26.26
N LEU A 723 36.42 -15.93 -25.94
CA LEU A 723 35.56 -14.81 -26.33
C LEU A 723 35.81 -13.58 -25.43
N ALA A 724 35.32 -12.42 -25.86
CA ALA A 724 35.55 -11.15 -25.17
C ALA A 724 34.95 -11.09 -23.74
N ASP A 725 33.98 -11.95 -23.43
CA ASP A 725 33.37 -12.10 -22.11
C ASP A 725 34.09 -13.11 -21.20
N GLY A 726 35.17 -13.74 -21.69
CA GLY A 726 35.92 -14.78 -20.99
C GLY A 726 35.36 -16.20 -21.17
N THR A 727 34.27 -16.39 -21.94
CA THR A 727 33.74 -17.71 -22.29
C THR A 727 34.71 -18.42 -23.23
N VAL A 728 34.94 -19.72 -23.02
CA VAL A 728 35.76 -20.54 -23.92
C VAL A 728 34.83 -21.24 -24.91
N ARG A 729 34.91 -20.85 -26.18
CA ARG A 729 34.22 -21.53 -27.27
C ARG A 729 35.08 -22.68 -27.78
N ARG A 730 34.61 -23.90 -27.56
CA ARG A 730 35.26 -25.15 -28.01
C ARG A 730 34.56 -25.68 -29.25
N THR A 731 35.32 -25.80 -30.34
CA THR A 731 34.87 -26.37 -31.61
C THR A 731 35.47 -27.76 -31.78
N SER A 732 34.63 -28.78 -31.86
CA SER A 732 35.02 -30.18 -32.08
C SER A 732 34.58 -30.66 -33.47
N ILE A 733 35.52 -31.15 -34.25
CA ILE A 733 35.28 -31.70 -35.60
C ILE A 733 35.52 -33.21 -35.57
N PHE A 734 34.56 -33.96 -36.09
CA PHE A 734 34.56 -35.41 -36.15
C PHE A 734 34.50 -35.87 -37.61
N ASN A 735 35.45 -36.70 -38.04
CA ASN A 735 35.43 -37.36 -39.34
C ASN A 735 34.89 -38.78 -39.16
N VAL A 736 33.69 -39.03 -39.66
CA VAL A 736 32.96 -40.29 -39.46
C VAL A 736 32.82 -41.06 -40.77
N THR A 737 32.82 -42.40 -40.71
CA THR A 737 32.53 -43.24 -41.87
C THR A 737 31.02 -43.31 -42.12
N SER A 738 30.47 -42.33 -42.84
CA SER A 738 29.08 -42.25 -43.32
C SER A 738 28.02 -42.55 -42.24
N VAL A 739 27.64 -41.52 -41.47
CA VAL A 739 26.66 -41.64 -40.38
C VAL A 739 25.36 -40.93 -40.74
N SER A 740 24.22 -41.58 -40.51
CA SER A 740 22.87 -41.01 -40.67
C SER A 740 22.22 -40.60 -39.35
N THR A 741 22.69 -41.14 -38.23
CA THR A 741 22.14 -40.87 -36.90
C THR A 741 23.27 -40.84 -35.87
N TYR A 742 23.31 -39.80 -35.04
CA TYR A 742 24.29 -39.68 -33.96
C TYR A 742 23.66 -39.05 -32.70
N ALA A 743 24.34 -39.14 -31.56
CA ALA A 743 24.05 -38.32 -30.38
C ALA A 743 25.36 -37.71 -29.84
N VAL A 744 25.30 -36.54 -29.22
CA VAL A 744 26.46 -35.88 -28.63
C VAL A 744 26.58 -36.29 -27.17
N LYS A 745 27.78 -36.68 -26.75
CA LYS A 745 28.11 -36.92 -25.33
C LYS A 745 29.19 -35.95 -24.89
N ILE A 746 28.90 -35.21 -23.81
CA ILE A 746 29.80 -34.23 -23.21
C ILE A 746 30.16 -34.70 -21.81
N VAL A 747 31.46 -34.80 -21.52
CA VAL A 747 31.99 -35.21 -20.22
C VAL A 747 32.84 -34.09 -19.68
N GLY A 748 32.48 -33.54 -18.52
CA GLY A 748 33.23 -32.49 -17.85
C GLY A 748 33.76 -32.93 -16.49
N SER A 749 34.91 -32.41 -16.07
CA SER A 749 35.45 -32.62 -14.73
C SER A 749 36.13 -31.37 -14.15
N THR A 750 36.18 -31.27 -12.83
CA THR A 750 36.83 -30.18 -12.08
C THR A 750 37.65 -30.74 -10.92
N VAL A 751 38.74 -30.06 -10.57
CA VAL A 751 39.56 -30.38 -9.39
C VAL A 751 38.81 -30.21 -8.07
N SER A 752 37.75 -29.39 -8.02
CA SER A 752 37.01 -29.09 -6.80
C SER A 752 35.53 -28.81 -7.05
N ALA A 753 34.67 -29.37 -6.19
CA ALA A 753 33.23 -29.13 -6.21
C ALA A 753 32.87 -27.63 -6.03
N ALA A 754 33.76 -26.83 -5.44
CA ALA A 754 33.57 -25.39 -5.22
C ALA A 754 33.93 -24.52 -6.44
N LEU A 755 34.49 -25.12 -7.49
CA LEU A 755 34.86 -24.47 -8.75
C LEU A 755 34.22 -25.22 -9.93
N PRO A 756 32.89 -25.19 -10.09
CA PRO A 756 32.28 -25.76 -11.29
C PRO A 756 32.33 -24.76 -12.45
N PHE A 757 32.48 -25.31 -13.65
CA PHE A 757 32.12 -24.64 -14.90
C PHE A 757 30.76 -25.13 -15.39
N LEU A 758 30.24 -24.52 -16.45
CA LEU A 758 29.04 -25.00 -17.13
C LEU A 758 29.21 -24.94 -18.65
N VAL A 759 28.43 -25.78 -19.35
CA VAL A 759 28.25 -25.68 -20.80
C VAL A 759 26.97 -24.88 -21.04
N SER A 760 27.11 -23.69 -21.60
CA SER A 760 26.00 -22.77 -21.80
C SER A 760 25.23 -23.08 -23.10
N GLU A 761 25.94 -23.33 -24.18
CA GLU A 761 25.35 -23.49 -25.51
C GLU A 761 25.98 -24.70 -26.22
N LEU A 762 25.17 -25.40 -27.01
CA LEU A 762 25.58 -26.44 -27.95
C LEU A 762 25.00 -26.11 -29.32
N ILE A 763 25.86 -26.05 -30.34
CA ILE A 763 25.46 -25.84 -31.73
C ILE A 763 25.97 -27.01 -32.57
N GLU A 764 25.08 -27.58 -33.38
CA GLU A 764 25.34 -28.78 -34.17
C GLU A 764 25.28 -28.49 -35.67
N TYR A 765 26.32 -28.93 -36.39
CA TYR A 765 26.45 -28.83 -37.82
C TYR A 765 26.85 -30.18 -38.41
N ALA A 766 26.32 -30.55 -39.58
CA ALA A 766 26.78 -31.72 -40.33
C ALA A 766 27.01 -31.39 -41.80
N GLN A 767 28.04 -31.96 -42.40
CA GLN A 767 28.38 -31.71 -43.80
C GLN A 767 27.34 -32.35 -44.72
N SER A 768 26.91 -31.65 -45.78
CA SER A 768 25.94 -32.13 -46.76
C SER A 768 26.50 -33.22 -47.67
#